data_AF-A0A8D8UP28-F1
#
_entry.id   AF-A0A8D8UP28-F1
#
_cell.length_a   1.000
_cell.length_b   1.000
_cell.length_c   1.000
_cell.angle_alpha   90.00
_cell.angle_beta   90.00
_cell.angle_gamma   90.00
#
_symmetry.space_group_name_H-M   'P 1'
#
loop_
_entity.id
_entity.type
_entity.pdbx_description
1 polymer ?
#
loop_
_entity_poly.entity_id
_entity_poly.type
_entity_poly.pdbx_seq_one_letter_code
_entity_poly.pdbx_strand_id
1 'polypeptide(L)'
;MGPHSHHATASHRGPSSLFLLSETNTVRQYTRFIIEWPPFEYAVLLTIIANCVVLALEEHLPRGDKTALAKKLETTETYFLAIFCVEASLKILALGFVLHPGSYLRNIWNIMDFFVVVTGFITQIPTTTLDMDLRTLRAIRVLRPLKLVSGIPSLQVVLKSIIKAMAPLLQIGLLVLFAIVIFAIIGLEFYAGVLHKTCYTLEDVRKIRLEGDVPTPCNTDTTIPQDKIPSGAYRCDHNVSACREEWEGPNFGITSFDNIGYAMLTVFQCITMEGWTTILYWMNDALGNMFNWIYFVPLIVLGSFFMLNLVLGVLSGEFSNERVRVERRAKFQKARTKRLYSTMFNSYYHWISQAEEVILAEERTTEEERMHIIEARKRNEKKKKLKNLGKSKSTDTEEEAEEEEDGDGEGEGFGREGYMKSRMKNKGACAQFWRKEKRFRFWIRHTVKTQTFYWFVIVLVFFNTLCVAVAHNGQPKWLDSFLYYAEFVFLGLFMLEMFIKMYALGPRIYFDSAFNRFDFFVVCGSIFEVVWSELKSGSFGLSVLRALRLLRIFKVTKYWSSLRNLVISLLNSMRSIISLLFLLFLFILIFALLGMQLFGGQFNFANGTPATNFNTFPIALLTVFQILTGEDWNEVMYQGIKSQGGHKKGGMIYALYFIVLVLFGNYTLLNVFLAIAVDNLADAESLTAIDKDDENEQQQEGQEESAQGSIMNEEGEEEGSMMSLREDMGEGEEIEDESVREEEEVGKVNLENCDSELYDYSYQADIMNNEDARPRRLSEFKSATKKQPIPPASSFFIFSATNPFRVWCHWICNHDHFGNAILVCIMVSSALLAAEDPLRSNTDRNNILGYFDNFFTAVFTIEIILKIISYGFIFHDGAFCRSSFNLLDLLVVIVSVVALFFNSAAIAFVKILRVLRVLRPLRAINRAKGLKYVVKCVIVAIKTIGNIMLVTYLLSFMFAVMGVQLFKVNTEDNLTVGKTSFLRLL
;
A
#
# COMPACT_ATOMS: atom_id res chain seq x y z
N MET A 1 17.57 -25.54 -18.71
CA MET A 1 18.09 -25.94 -20.04
C MET A 1 19.49 -25.36 -20.16
N GLY A 2 20.51 -26.22 -20.30
CA GLY A 2 21.91 -25.81 -20.43
C GLY A 2 22.18 -25.09 -21.76
N PRO A 3 23.20 -24.21 -21.85
CA PRO A 3 23.46 -23.50 -23.07
C PRO A 3 24.27 -24.37 -24.04
N HIS A 4 23.79 -24.39 -25.29
CA HIS A 4 24.44 -25.02 -26.42
C HIS A 4 25.82 -24.41 -26.71
N SER A 5 26.78 -25.30 -26.93
CA SER A 5 28.10 -25.04 -27.49
C SER A 5 27.99 -24.55 -28.94
N HIS A 6 28.38 -23.31 -29.21
CA HIS A 6 28.61 -22.83 -30.57
C HIS A 6 30.02 -23.23 -31.05
N HIS A 7 30.07 -23.90 -32.18
CA HIS A 7 31.28 -24.21 -32.93
C HIS A 7 31.97 -22.94 -33.43
N ALA A 8 33.31 -22.96 -33.36
CA ALA A 8 34.23 -21.90 -33.75
C ALA A 8 34.29 -21.69 -35.28
N THR A 9 34.27 -20.42 -35.69
CA THR A 9 34.82 -19.96 -36.98
C THR A 9 35.66 -18.69 -36.80
N ALA A 10 36.86 -18.74 -37.39
CA ALA A 10 37.75 -17.68 -37.87
C ALA A 10 38.18 -16.51 -36.95
N SER A 11 39.51 -16.33 -36.92
CA SER A 11 40.29 -15.31 -36.21
C SER A 11 39.85 -13.86 -36.42
N HIS A 12 39.24 -13.27 -35.39
CA HIS A 12 39.64 -11.93 -34.96
C HIS A 12 40.38 -12.11 -33.64
N ARG A 13 41.66 -11.71 -33.58
CA ARG A 13 42.38 -11.62 -32.30
C ARG A 13 41.54 -10.73 -31.39
N GLY A 14 40.89 -11.33 -30.39
CA GLY A 14 40.18 -10.58 -29.38
C GLY A 14 41.14 -9.56 -28.76
N PRO A 15 40.64 -8.40 -28.37
CA PRO A 15 41.51 -7.33 -27.92
C PRO A 15 42.35 -7.70 -26.70
N SER A 16 43.61 -7.26 -26.68
CA SER A 16 44.51 -7.46 -25.53
C SER A 16 44.10 -6.55 -24.37
N SER A 17 44.01 -7.12 -23.15
CA SER A 17 43.81 -6.29 -21.95
C SER A 17 45.11 -5.53 -21.64
N LEU A 18 45.00 -4.23 -21.37
CA LEU A 18 46.13 -3.31 -21.11
C LEU A 18 47.22 -3.32 -22.21
N PHE A 19 46.89 -3.74 -23.44
CA PHE A 19 47.83 -3.95 -24.56
C PHE A 19 48.93 -5.01 -24.34
N LEU A 20 49.03 -5.60 -23.15
CA LEU A 20 50.07 -6.56 -22.77
C LEU A 20 49.56 -8.01 -22.72
N LEU A 21 48.27 -8.22 -22.44
CA LEU A 21 47.71 -9.54 -22.15
C LEU A 21 46.75 -9.99 -23.27
N SER A 22 47.21 -10.89 -24.15
CA SER A 22 46.35 -11.58 -25.12
C SER A 22 45.35 -12.52 -24.42
N GLU A 23 44.28 -12.92 -25.11
CA GLU A 23 43.27 -13.87 -24.58
C GLU A 23 43.86 -15.25 -24.23
N THR A 24 45.03 -15.57 -24.79
CA THR A 24 45.78 -16.81 -24.55
C THR A 24 46.74 -16.73 -23.36
N ASN A 25 46.89 -15.57 -22.71
CA ASN A 25 47.78 -15.41 -21.58
C ASN A 25 47.20 -16.10 -20.33
N THR A 26 47.98 -16.97 -19.69
CA THR A 26 47.58 -17.74 -18.51
C THR A 26 47.10 -16.84 -17.37
N VAL A 27 47.75 -15.69 -17.16
CA VAL A 27 47.37 -14.73 -16.11
C VAL A 27 45.95 -14.20 -16.35
N ARG A 28 45.60 -13.86 -17.60
CA ARG A 28 44.27 -13.36 -17.95
C ARG A 28 43.21 -14.45 -17.83
N GLN A 29 43.54 -15.69 -18.21
CA GLN A 29 42.63 -16.83 -18.10
C GLN A 29 42.33 -17.19 -16.64
N TYR A 30 43.35 -17.28 -15.78
CA TYR A 30 43.16 -17.51 -14.35
C TYR A 30 42.38 -16.39 -13.68
N THR A 31 42.69 -15.12 -14.01
CA THR A 31 41.96 -13.98 -13.44
C THR A 31 40.49 -13.97 -13.86
N ARG A 32 40.20 -14.35 -15.11
CA ARG A 32 38.82 -14.48 -15.61
C ARG A 32 38.06 -15.60 -14.91
N PHE A 33 38.71 -16.75 -14.69
CA PHE A 33 38.15 -17.86 -13.92
C PHE A 33 37.79 -17.45 -12.49
N ILE A 34 38.65 -16.68 -11.81
CA ILE A 34 38.39 -16.19 -10.44
C ILE A 34 37.17 -15.26 -10.40
N ILE A 35 37.01 -14.35 -11.38
CA ILE A 35 35.90 -13.40 -11.41
C ILE A 35 34.57 -14.09 -11.72
N GLU A 36 34.57 -15.08 -12.61
CA GLU A 36 33.37 -15.85 -12.97
C GLU A 36 32.98 -16.87 -11.88
N TRP A 37 33.81 -17.05 -10.84
CA TRP A 37 33.57 -18.00 -9.77
C TRP A 37 32.49 -17.50 -8.79
N PRO A 38 31.35 -18.20 -8.62
CA PRO A 38 30.24 -17.72 -7.79
C PRO A 38 30.61 -17.43 -6.32
N PRO A 39 31.48 -18.21 -5.65
CA PRO A 39 31.95 -17.89 -4.30
C PRO A 39 32.69 -16.56 -4.20
N PHE A 40 33.39 -16.12 -5.26
CA PHE A 40 34.07 -14.83 -5.27
C PHE A 40 33.06 -13.67 -5.22
N GLU A 41 31.95 -13.78 -5.95
CA GLU A 41 30.83 -12.82 -5.90
C GLU A 41 30.22 -12.75 -4.49
N TYR A 42 29.93 -13.89 -3.87
CA TYR A 42 29.41 -13.93 -2.50
C TYR A 42 30.40 -13.37 -1.47
N ALA A 43 31.70 -13.62 -1.64
CA ALA A 43 32.74 -13.07 -0.77
C ALA A 43 32.81 -11.53 -0.88
N VAL A 44 32.79 -10.98 -2.10
CA VAL A 44 32.75 -9.53 -2.32
C VAL A 44 31.46 -8.94 -1.70
N LEU A 45 30.30 -9.55 -1.92
CA LEU A 45 29.04 -9.10 -1.32
C LEU A 45 29.09 -9.10 0.21
N LEU A 46 29.60 -10.17 0.83
CA LEU A 46 29.76 -10.25 2.28
C LEU A 46 30.69 -9.16 2.81
N THR A 47 31.80 -8.87 2.10
CA THR A 47 32.72 -7.80 2.49
C THR A 47 32.09 -6.40 2.39
N ILE A 48 31.24 -6.16 1.38
CA ILE A 48 30.47 -4.92 1.28
C ILE A 48 29.51 -4.79 2.48
N ILE A 49 28.77 -5.86 2.79
CA ILE A 49 27.84 -5.86 3.94
C ILE A 49 28.60 -5.63 5.26
N ALA A 50 29.73 -6.31 5.46
CA ALA A 50 30.57 -6.11 6.63
C ALA A 50 31.10 -4.66 6.74
N ASN A 51 31.49 -4.05 5.62
CA ASN A 51 31.89 -2.64 5.58
C ASN A 51 30.73 -1.71 5.98
N CYS A 52 29.53 -1.93 5.45
CA CYS A 52 28.33 -1.18 5.82
C CYS A 52 28.02 -1.31 7.32
N VAL A 53 28.15 -2.49 7.90
CA VAL A 53 27.95 -2.72 9.35
C VAL A 53 29.00 -1.96 10.16
N VAL A 54 30.27 -1.97 9.74
CA VAL A 54 31.33 -1.17 10.40
C VAL A 54 30.99 0.32 10.35
N LEU A 55 30.58 0.86 9.19
CA LEU A 55 30.14 2.27 9.09
C LEU A 55 28.95 2.59 9.99
N ALA A 56 28.00 1.65 10.16
CA ALA A 56 26.84 1.82 11.03
C ALA A 56 27.18 1.76 12.52
N LEU A 57 28.27 1.07 12.90
CA LEU A 57 28.75 0.99 14.28
C LEU A 57 29.63 2.19 14.69
N GLU A 58 29.96 3.08 13.75
CA GLU A 58 30.75 4.30 14.03
C GLU A 58 29.90 5.35 14.77
N GLU A 59 30.24 5.60 16.04
CA GLU A 59 29.60 6.63 16.86
C GLU A 59 30.39 7.95 16.81
N HIS A 60 29.69 9.05 16.55
CA HIS A 60 30.28 10.38 16.44
C HIS A 60 30.02 11.19 17.73
N LEU A 61 31.10 11.50 18.45
CA LEU A 61 31.04 12.33 19.65
C LEU A 61 31.29 13.81 19.34
N PRO A 62 30.78 14.73 20.19
CA PRO A 62 31.02 16.15 20.01
C PRO A 62 32.50 16.51 20.09
N ARG A 63 32.89 17.62 19.45
CA ARG A 63 34.26 18.16 19.41
C ARG A 63 35.33 17.22 18.82
N GLY A 64 34.91 16.20 18.06
CA GLY A 64 35.84 15.30 17.38
C GLY A 64 36.44 14.22 18.26
N ASP A 65 35.90 14.01 19.46
CA ASP A 65 36.27 12.87 20.30
C ASP A 65 35.83 11.54 19.65
N LYS A 66 36.52 10.45 20.01
CA LYS A 66 36.24 9.11 19.47
C LYS A 66 36.27 8.06 20.56
N THR A 67 35.31 7.15 20.53
CA THR A 67 35.29 5.97 21.41
C THR A 67 36.44 5.02 21.07
N ALA A 68 36.83 4.16 22.02
CA ALA A 68 37.85 3.13 21.78
C ALA A 68 37.43 2.16 20.67
N LEU A 69 36.12 1.90 20.54
CA LEU A 69 35.54 1.13 19.45
C LEU A 69 35.76 1.86 18.12
N ALA A 70 35.34 3.13 18.00
CA ALA A 70 35.49 3.92 16.77
C ALA A 70 36.95 3.96 16.27
N LYS A 71 37.94 4.15 17.17
CA LYS A 71 39.36 4.09 16.80
C LYS A 71 39.78 2.74 16.20
N LYS A 72 39.25 1.62 16.73
CA LYS A 72 39.49 0.29 16.16
C LYS A 72 38.80 0.14 14.80
N LEU A 73 37.58 0.65 14.64
CA LEU A 73 36.85 0.59 13.37
C LEU A 73 37.57 1.36 12.25
N GLU A 74 38.21 2.50 12.56
CA GLU A 74 39.00 3.22 11.55
C GLU A 74 40.15 2.38 11.00
N THR A 75 40.82 1.57 11.84
CA THR A 75 41.87 0.66 11.35
C THR A 75 41.32 -0.43 10.43
N THR A 76 40.04 -0.81 10.59
CA THR A 76 39.41 -1.80 9.71
C THR A 76 39.18 -1.28 8.28
N GLU A 77 39.11 0.05 8.09
CA GLU A 77 38.87 0.65 6.78
C GLU A 77 39.97 0.37 5.77
N THR A 78 41.23 0.36 6.20
CA THR A 78 42.37 0.06 5.34
C THR A 78 42.31 -1.38 4.80
N TYR A 79 41.84 -2.33 5.61
CA TYR A 79 41.65 -3.72 5.17
C TYR A 79 40.55 -3.83 4.11
N PHE A 80 39.42 -3.15 4.29
CA PHE A 80 38.35 -3.13 3.28
C PHE A 80 38.81 -2.49 1.97
N LEU A 81 39.56 -1.37 2.04
CA LEU A 81 40.10 -0.74 0.84
C LEU A 81 41.06 -1.67 0.09
N ALA A 82 41.90 -2.42 0.81
CA ALA A 82 42.80 -3.39 0.21
C ALA A 82 42.04 -4.49 -0.55
N ILE A 83 40.96 -5.03 0.04
CA ILE A 83 40.11 -6.04 -0.61
C ILE A 83 39.48 -5.48 -1.89
N PHE A 84 38.92 -4.26 -1.84
CA PHE A 84 38.33 -3.62 -3.03
C PHE A 84 39.36 -3.25 -4.10
N CYS A 85 40.59 -2.94 -3.70
CA CYS A 85 41.69 -2.74 -4.63
C CYS A 85 42.02 -4.05 -5.37
N VAL A 86 42.14 -5.17 -4.66
CA VAL A 86 42.37 -6.48 -5.27
C VAL A 86 41.23 -6.85 -6.23
N GLU A 87 39.98 -6.65 -5.81
CA GLU A 87 38.80 -6.86 -6.65
C GLU A 87 38.87 -6.05 -7.96
N ALA A 88 39.15 -4.75 -7.86
CA ALA A 88 39.26 -3.86 -9.02
C ALA A 88 40.45 -4.24 -9.91
N SER A 89 41.61 -4.58 -9.34
CA SER A 89 42.79 -5.01 -10.08
C SER A 89 42.54 -6.31 -10.86
N LEU A 90 41.90 -7.31 -10.23
CA LEU A 90 41.51 -8.55 -10.90
C LEU A 90 40.55 -8.25 -12.07
N LYS A 91 39.51 -7.44 -11.85
CA LYS A 91 38.56 -7.04 -12.91
C LYS A 91 39.25 -6.31 -14.07
N ILE A 92 40.18 -5.40 -13.79
CA ILE A 92 40.94 -4.65 -14.82
C ILE A 92 41.85 -5.58 -15.63
N LEU A 93 42.52 -6.55 -14.99
CA LEU A 93 43.40 -7.52 -15.67
C LEU A 93 42.62 -8.46 -16.60
N ALA A 94 41.41 -8.88 -16.19
CA ALA A 94 40.56 -9.77 -17.00
C ALA A 94 39.87 -9.05 -18.16
N LEU A 95 39.25 -7.89 -17.90
CA LEU A 95 38.37 -7.17 -18.84
C LEU A 95 39.11 -6.10 -19.67
N GLY A 96 40.28 -5.63 -19.21
CA GLY A 96 40.97 -4.47 -19.78
C GLY A 96 40.41 -3.14 -19.27
N PHE A 97 41.14 -2.05 -19.50
CA PHE A 97 40.87 -0.76 -18.84
C PHE A 97 39.75 0.08 -19.50
N VAL A 98 39.96 0.61 -20.72
CA VAL A 98 39.04 1.59 -21.36
C VAL A 98 38.69 1.31 -22.84
N LEU A 99 39.62 0.78 -23.63
CA LEU A 99 39.58 0.92 -25.10
C LEU A 99 38.59 0.00 -25.81
N HIS A 100 38.15 -1.10 -25.20
CA HIS A 100 37.25 -2.07 -25.85
C HIS A 100 35.84 -2.03 -25.26
N PRO A 101 34.80 -2.42 -26.03
CA PRO A 101 33.41 -2.37 -25.56
C PRO A 101 33.15 -3.24 -24.33
N GLY A 102 33.93 -4.29 -24.11
CA GLY A 102 33.90 -5.12 -22.89
C GLY A 102 34.86 -4.68 -21.77
N SER A 103 35.47 -3.50 -21.87
CA SER A 103 36.43 -3.00 -20.87
C SER A 103 35.78 -2.54 -19.58
N TYR A 104 36.54 -2.61 -18.48
CA TYR A 104 36.10 -2.35 -17.11
C TYR A 104 35.38 -1.00 -16.95
N LEU A 105 35.99 0.12 -17.39
CA LEU A 105 35.43 1.46 -17.21
C LEU A 105 34.29 1.84 -18.16
N ARG A 106 33.87 0.97 -19.09
CA ARG A 106 32.67 1.22 -19.90
C ARG A 106 31.38 0.76 -19.23
N ASN A 107 31.47 -0.09 -18.21
CA ASN A 107 30.33 -0.51 -17.41
C ASN A 107 30.11 0.49 -16.26
N ILE A 108 28.93 1.10 -16.20
CA ILE A 108 28.54 2.11 -15.18
C ILE A 108 28.80 1.60 -13.75
N TRP A 109 28.55 0.32 -13.49
CA TRP A 109 28.73 -0.28 -12.18
C TRP A 109 30.20 -0.42 -11.79
N ASN A 110 31.05 -0.78 -12.75
CA ASN A 110 32.49 -0.85 -12.54
C ASN A 110 33.12 0.54 -12.38
N ILE A 111 32.57 1.59 -13.04
CA ILE A 111 33.00 2.97 -12.82
C ILE A 111 32.75 3.38 -11.36
N MET A 112 31.59 3.01 -10.80
CA MET A 112 31.26 3.27 -9.40
C MET A 112 32.22 2.54 -8.46
N ASP A 113 32.50 1.25 -8.72
CA ASP A 113 33.46 0.47 -7.95
C ASP A 113 34.86 1.10 -7.99
N PHE A 114 35.30 1.56 -9.17
CA PHE A 114 36.59 2.23 -9.35
C PHE A 114 36.66 3.56 -8.61
N PHE A 115 35.61 4.37 -8.70
CA PHE A 115 35.51 5.66 -8.01
C PHE A 115 35.63 5.50 -6.49
N VAL A 116 34.99 4.49 -5.92
CA VAL A 116 35.08 4.16 -4.49
C VAL A 116 36.51 3.80 -4.07
N VAL A 117 37.24 3.07 -4.92
CA VAL A 117 38.64 2.71 -4.65
C VAL A 117 39.54 3.93 -4.74
N VAL A 118 39.42 4.74 -5.80
CA VAL A 118 40.23 5.95 -6.01
C VAL A 118 40.05 6.96 -4.88
N THR A 119 38.81 7.24 -4.51
CA THR A 119 38.50 8.17 -3.41
C THR A 119 39.00 7.65 -2.06
N GLY A 120 38.96 6.33 -1.83
CA GLY A 120 39.54 5.70 -0.65
C GLY A 120 41.07 5.82 -0.55
N PHE A 121 41.79 5.85 -1.67
CA PHE A 121 43.23 6.13 -1.67
C PHE A 121 43.53 7.62 -1.44
N ILE A 122 42.71 8.52 -2.01
CA ILE A 122 42.86 9.97 -1.82
C ILE A 122 42.77 10.34 -0.33
N THR A 123 41.90 9.68 0.44
CA THR A 123 41.75 9.95 1.89
C THR A 123 42.90 9.44 2.75
N GLN A 124 43.80 8.61 2.22
CA GLN A 124 44.99 8.12 2.93
C GLN A 124 46.23 9.02 2.74
N ILE A 125 46.16 10.02 1.85
CA ILE A 125 47.28 10.93 1.60
C ILE A 125 47.47 11.88 2.81
N PRO A 126 48.67 11.96 3.42
CA PRO A 126 48.92 12.82 4.57
C PRO A 126 48.72 14.31 4.25
N THR A 127 48.03 15.01 5.14
CA THR A 127 47.43 16.33 4.92
C THR A 127 48.32 17.53 5.17
N THR A 128 49.63 17.34 5.15
CA THR A 128 50.58 18.44 5.39
C THR A 128 50.64 19.45 4.24
N THR A 129 49.89 19.26 3.14
CA THR A 129 50.04 20.06 1.90
C THR A 129 48.76 20.74 1.37
N LEU A 130 47.56 20.46 1.89
CA LEU A 130 46.30 21.02 1.38
C LEU A 130 45.37 21.46 2.53
N ASP A 131 45.02 22.74 2.55
CA ASP A 131 44.08 23.40 3.49
C ASP A 131 42.62 23.06 3.16
N MET A 132 42.36 21.78 2.86
CA MET A 132 41.05 21.26 2.46
C MET A 132 40.39 20.55 3.63
N ASP A 133 39.11 20.83 3.84
CA ASP A 133 38.31 20.28 4.92
C ASP A 133 38.08 18.76 4.74
N LEU A 134 39.00 17.96 5.28
CA LEU A 134 39.06 16.50 5.17
C LEU A 134 37.76 15.77 5.50
N ARG A 135 36.89 16.41 6.28
CA ARG A 135 35.59 15.86 6.67
C ARG A 135 34.70 15.61 5.45
N THR A 136 34.75 16.50 4.46
CA THR A 136 33.99 16.36 3.20
C THR A 136 34.50 15.19 2.34
N LEU A 137 35.81 15.00 2.27
CA LEU A 137 36.43 13.87 1.56
C LEU A 137 36.20 12.54 2.28
N ARG A 138 36.18 12.54 3.63
CA ARG A 138 35.80 11.35 4.41
C ARG A 138 34.33 11.00 4.22
N ALA A 139 33.43 11.97 4.04
CA ALA A 139 32.01 11.69 3.78
C ALA A 139 31.79 10.88 2.48
N ILE A 140 32.70 10.95 1.50
CA ILE A 140 32.63 10.16 0.25
C ILE A 140 32.66 8.64 0.53
N ARG A 141 33.25 8.19 1.66
CA ARG A 141 33.25 6.77 2.06
C ARG A 141 31.84 6.21 2.27
N VAL A 142 30.85 7.07 2.52
CA VAL A 142 29.43 6.71 2.67
C VAL A 142 28.79 6.27 1.35
N LEU A 143 29.44 6.49 0.21
CA LEU A 143 28.97 5.97 -1.08
C LEU A 143 29.31 4.49 -1.29
N ARG A 144 30.14 3.87 -0.44
CA ARG A 144 30.50 2.43 -0.50
C ARG A 144 29.31 1.45 -0.47
N PRO A 145 28.24 1.67 0.32
CA PRO A 145 27.04 0.86 0.28
C PRO A 145 26.37 0.81 -1.11
N LEU A 146 26.61 1.78 -2.01
CA LEU A 146 26.12 1.71 -3.39
C LEU A 146 26.72 0.55 -4.19
N LYS A 147 27.89 0.01 -3.79
CA LYS A 147 28.44 -1.24 -4.36
C LYS A 147 27.52 -2.43 -4.12
N LEU A 148 26.61 -2.37 -3.14
CA LEU A 148 25.61 -3.42 -2.94
C LEU A 148 24.62 -3.48 -4.12
N VAL A 149 24.37 -2.35 -4.79
CA VAL A 149 23.58 -2.31 -6.04
C VAL A 149 24.35 -2.96 -7.20
N SER A 150 25.67 -2.74 -7.30
CA SER A 150 26.48 -3.40 -8.34
C SER A 150 26.58 -4.91 -8.11
N GLY A 151 26.55 -5.38 -6.86
CA GLY A 151 26.58 -6.81 -6.52
C GLY A 151 25.24 -7.56 -6.63
N ILE A 152 24.08 -6.88 -6.66
CA ILE A 152 22.76 -7.53 -6.70
C ILE A 152 22.04 -7.22 -8.02
N PRO A 153 21.90 -8.18 -8.96
CA PRO A 153 21.31 -7.94 -10.28
C PRO A 153 19.87 -7.44 -10.24
N SER A 154 19.04 -7.90 -9.29
CA SER A 154 17.66 -7.44 -9.16
C SER A 154 17.58 -5.94 -8.85
N LEU A 155 18.48 -5.41 -8.00
CA LEU A 155 18.53 -3.98 -7.68
C LEU A 155 18.93 -3.12 -8.87
N GLN A 156 19.83 -3.62 -9.73
CA GLN A 156 20.23 -2.89 -10.95
C GLN A 156 19.04 -2.66 -11.89
N VAL A 157 18.17 -3.67 -12.02
CA VAL A 157 16.96 -3.59 -12.85
C VAL A 157 15.99 -2.57 -12.28
N VAL A 158 15.76 -2.60 -10.96
CA VAL A 158 14.87 -1.65 -10.28
C VAL A 158 15.41 -0.22 -10.38
N LEU A 159 16.69 0.02 -10.09
CA LEU A 159 17.28 1.37 -10.16
C LEU A 159 17.22 1.92 -11.59
N LYS A 160 17.48 1.08 -12.60
CA LYS A 160 17.39 1.48 -14.01
C LYS A 160 15.97 1.86 -14.41
N SER A 161 14.96 1.17 -13.87
CA SER A 161 13.55 1.52 -14.05
C SER A 161 13.23 2.89 -13.44
N ILE A 162 13.66 3.13 -12.20
CA ILE A 162 13.46 4.41 -11.50
C ILE A 162 14.16 5.58 -12.22
N ILE A 163 15.39 5.40 -12.68
CA ILE A 163 16.11 6.46 -13.42
C ILE A 163 15.39 6.79 -14.73
N LYS A 164 14.85 5.79 -15.42
CA LYS A 164 14.09 6.01 -16.66
C LYS A 164 12.79 6.77 -16.40
N ALA A 165 12.11 6.49 -15.28
CA ALA A 165 10.90 7.20 -14.85
C ALA A 165 11.16 8.66 -14.42
N MET A 166 12.41 9.03 -14.12
CA MET A 166 12.76 10.38 -13.66
C MET A 166 12.72 11.43 -14.79
N ALA A 167 12.97 11.03 -16.04
CA ALA A 167 13.03 11.96 -17.17
C ALA A 167 11.73 12.78 -17.39
N PRO A 168 10.52 12.18 -17.45
CA PRO A 168 9.29 12.95 -17.57
C PRO A 168 9.02 13.86 -16.37
N LEU A 169 9.43 13.45 -15.16
CA LEU A 169 9.29 14.28 -13.96
C LEU A 169 10.21 15.50 -13.93
N LEU A 170 11.35 15.46 -14.60
CA LEU A 170 12.26 16.60 -14.68
C LEU A 170 11.55 17.84 -15.26
N GLN A 171 10.65 17.65 -16.23
CA GLN A 171 9.86 18.74 -16.82
C GLN A 171 8.91 19.37 -15.79
N ILE A 172 8.30 18.54 -14.95
CA ILE A 172 7.44 18.99 -13.85
C ILE A 172 8.25 19.69 -12.77
N GLY A 173 9.41 19.13 -12.41
CA GLY A 173 10.34 19.74 -11.47
C GLY A 173 10.80 21.13 -11.92
N LEU A 174 11.00 21.32 -13.23
CA LEU A 174 11.30 22.63 -13.80
C LEU A 174 10.13 23.61 -13.66
N LEU A 175 8.89 23.16 -13.89
CA LEU A 175 7.68 23.97 -13.67
C LEU A 175 7.53 24.37 -12.19
N VAL A 176 7.78 23.43 -11.27
CA VAL A 176 7.75 23.68 -9.82
C VAL A 176 8.82 24.70 -9.42
N LEU A 177 10.05 24.55 -9.91
CA LEU A 177 11.12 25.51 -9.67
C LEU A 177 10.75 26.91 -10.17
N PHE A 178 10.15 27.02 -11.36
CA PHE A 178 9.68 28.29 -11.91
C PHE A 178 8.59 28.92 -11.03
N ALA A 179 7.62 28.13 -10.56
CA ALA A 179 6.59 28.61 -9.65
C ALA A 179 7.18 29.08 -8.29
N ILE A 180 8.13 28.33 -7.72
CA ILE A 180 8.86 28.72 -6.50
C ILE A 180 9.52 30.10 -6.70
N VAL A 181 10.20 30.31 -7.82
CA VAL A 181 10.88 31.58 -8.10
C VAL A 181 9.87 32.74 -8.20
N ILE A 182 8.73 32.55 -8.88
CA ILE A 182 7.69 33.59 -8.96
C ILE A 182 7.18 33.97 -7.57
N PHE A 183 6.77 33.00 -6.77
CA PHE A 183 6.24 33.26 -5.43
C PHE A 183 7.31 33.79 -4.46
N ALA A 184 8.57 33.41 -4.65
CA ALA A 184 9.69 33.94 -3.87
C ALA A 184 9.95 35.42 -4.18
N ILE A 185 9.89 35.83 -5.45
CA ILE A 185 10.02 37.24 -5.85
C ILE A 185 8.85 38.05 -5.28
N ILE A 186 7.61 37.56 -5.44
CA ILE A 186 6.42 38.23 -4.87
C ILE A 186 6.53 38.35 -3.35
N GLY A 187 6.96 37.30 -2.66
CA GLY A 187 7.14 37.30 -1.21
C GLY A 187 8.26 38.22 -0.74
N LEU A 188 9.38 38.27 -1.48
CA LEU A 188 10.48 39.22 -1.25
C LEU A 188 9.98 40.67 -1.31
N GLU A 189 9.23 41.05 -2.34
CA GLU A 189 8.70 42.41 -2.49
C GLU A 189 7.72 42.79 -1.38
N PHE A 190 6.88 41.86 -0.90
CA PHE A 190 5.89 42.16 0.14
C PHE A 190 6.45 42.10 1.57
N TYR A 191 7.43 41.23 1.84
CA TYR A 191 7.81 40.85 3.21
C TYR A 191 9.29 41.09 3.55
N ALA A 192 10.06 41.74 2.67
CA ALA A 192 11.46 42.08 2.97
C ALA A 192 11.59 42.88 4.27
N GLY A 193 12.46 42.42 5.17
CA GLY A 193 12.82 43.11 6.41
C GLY A 193 11.76 43.07 7.52
N VAL A 194 10.61 42.45 7.28
CA VAL A 194 9.46 42.49 8.22
C VAL A 194 9.72 41.67 9.48
N LEU A 195 10.43 40.55 9.37
CA LEU A 195 10.60 39.56 10.43
C LEU A 195 11.73 39.87 11.43
N HIS A 196 12.27 41.09 11.44
CA HIS A 196 13.37 41.48 12.34
C HIS A 196 12.95 42.14 13.64
N LYS A 197 11.63 42.26 13.90
CA LYS A 197 11.08 42.88 15.10
C LYS A 197 10.68 41.84 16.13
N THR A 198 11.11 41.96 17.40
CA THR A 198 10.59 41.15 18.52
C THR A 198 10.59 41.93 19.83
N CYS A 199 10.03 41.34 20.90
CA CYS A 199 9.90 41.97 22.21
C CYS A 199 11.19 41.81 23.04
N TYR A 200 11.83 42.93 23.37
CA TYR A 200 13.01 43.00 24.25
C TYR A 200 12.63 43.49 25.64
N THR A 201 13.32 43.01 26.68
CA THR A 201 13.08 43.50 28.05
C THR A 201 13.43 44.98 28.21
N LEU A 202 12.65 45.71 29.01
CA LEU A 202 12.98 47.10 29.37
C LEU A 202 14.21 47.20 30.30
N GLU A 203 14.49 46.16 31.09
CA GLU A 203 15.64 46.10 32.02
C GLU A 203 16.98 45.86 31.30
N ASP A 204 16.99 44.94 30.33
CA ASP A 204 18.15 44.63 29.50
C ASP A 204 17.75 44.68 28.02
N VAL A 205 18.20 45.73 27.34
CA VAL A 205 17.81 46.06 25.97
C VAL A 205 18.27 45.01 24.95
N ARG A 206 19.26 44.18 25.28
CA ARG A 206 19.78 43.14 24.37
C ARG A 206 19.15 41.77 24.59
N LYS A 207 18.33 41.63 25.61
CA LYS A 207 17.71 40.35 25.98
C LYS A 207 16.27 40.30 25.49
N ILE A 208 15.99 39.30 24.66
CA ILE A 208 14.63 39.01 24.18
C ILE A 208 13.80 38.50 25.36
N ARG A 209 12.61 39.06 25.56
CA ARG A 209 11.63 38.58 26.52
C ARG A 209 10.73 37.55 25.85
N LEU A 210 10.62 36.36 26.43
CA LEU A 210 9.70 35.34 25.98
C LEU A 210 8.34 35.58 26.66
N GLU A 211 7.36 36.05 25.89
CA GLU A 211 5.95 36.20 26.32
C GLU A 211 5.09 34.99 25.90
N GLY A 212 5.74 33.96 25.36
CA GLY A 212 5.23 32.63 25.02
C GLY A 212 6.37 31.60 25.00
N ASP A 213 6.19 30.47 24.31
CA ASP A 213 7.21 29.40 24.26
C ASP A 213 8.42 29.74 23.37
N VAL A 214 8.21 30.59 22.35
CA VAL A 214 9.22 30.99 21.36
C VAL A 214 9.14 32.50 21.09
N PRO A 215 10.25 33.14 20.66
CA PRO A 215 10.23 34.55 20.27
C PRO A 215 9.35 34.75 19.03
N THR A 216 8.40 35.68 19.11
CA THR A 216 7.46 36.00 18.04
C THR A 216 7.72 37.39 17.47
N PRO A 217 7.38 37.63 16.18
CA PRO A 217 7.44 38.95 15.60
C PRO A 217 6.48 39.92 16.28
N CYS A 218 6.81 41.22 16.29
CA CYS A 218 5.95 42.28 16.81
C CYS A 218 5.84 43.45 15.82
N ASN A 219 4.74 44.21 15.88
CA ASN A 219 4.49 45.32 14.96
C ASN A 219 4.87 46.69 15.56
N THR A 220 4.29 47.06 16.71
CA THR A 220 4.46 48.39 17.31
C THR A 220 4.46 48.36 18.83
N ASP A 221 5.07 49.40 19.42
CA ASP A 221 4.87 49.79 20.82
C ASP A 221 3.66 50.71 20.98
N THR A 222 3.11 50.74 22.18
CA THR A 222 1.81 51.31 22.62
C THR A 222 1.59 52.82 22.41
N THR A 223 2.50 53.53 21.76
CA THR A 223 2.33 54.97 21.49
C THR A 223 1.22 55.25 20.48
N ILE A 224 0.68 54.21 19.86
CA ILE A 224 -0.40 54.24 18.89
C ILE A 224 -1.71 53.73 19.54
N PRO A 225 -2.83 54.48 19.47
CA PRO A 225 -4.14 54.04 19.96
C PRO A 225 -4.55 52.69 19.37
N GLN A 226 -5.28 51.88 20.16
CA GLN A 226 -5.72 50.53 19.82
C GLN A 226 -6.48 50.45 18.48
N ASP A 227 -7.11 51.55 18.06
CA ASP A 227 -7.87 51.69 16.80
C ASP A 227 -6.99 51.88 15.54
N LYS A 228 -5.70 52.19 15.69
CA LYS A 228 -4.76 52.40 14.57
C LYS A 228 -3.85 51.19 14.30
N ILE A 229 -3.98 50.13 15.10
CA ILE A 229 -3.19 48.91 14.95
C ILE A 229 -3.90 48.01 13.93
N PRO A 230 -3.18 47.42 12.96
CA PRO A 230 -3.75 46.41 12.08
C PRO A 230 -4.32 45.25 12.91
N SER A 231 -5.58 44.89 12.65
CA SER A 231 -6.24 43.77 13.31
C SER A 231 -5.41 42.50 13.21
N GLY A 232 -5.19 41.83 14.34
CA GLY A 232 -4.43 40.58 14.41
C GLY A 232 -2.90 40.71 14.45
N ALA A 233 -2.34 41.93 14.50
CA ALA A 233 -0.91 42.12 14.76
C ALA A 233 -0.56 41.91 16.24
N TYR A 234 0.64 41.38 16.50
CA TYR A 234 1.12 41.07 17.85
C TYR A 234 1.70 42.31 18.55
N ARG A 235 1.40 42.43 19.84
CA ARG A 235 1.78 43.55 20.70
C ARG A 235 2.50 43.03 21.93
N CYS A 236 3.68 43.59 22.18
CA CYS A 236 4.47 43.32 23.39
C CYS A 236 3.81 43.91 24.65
N ASP A 237 3.99 43.26 25.81
CA ASP A 237 3.58 43.79 27.11
C ASP A 237 4.38 45.05 27.48
N HIS A 238 3.71 46.19 27.39
CA HIS A 238 4.30 47.52 27.62
C HIS A 238 4.98 47.73 28.97
N ASN A 239 4.56 47.02 30.00
CA ASN A 239 5.11 47.24 31.33
C ASN A 239 6.50 46.62 31.49
N VAL A 240 6.90 45.73 30.58
CA VAL A 240 8.09 44.90 30.77
C VAL A 240 8.89 44.67 29.49
N SER A 241 8.28 44.84 28.32
CA SER A 241 8.95 44.66 27.03
C SER A 241 8.60 45.73 26.00
N ALA A 242 9.49 45.91 25.03
CA ALA A 242 9.39 46.86 23.92
C ALA A 242 9.77 46.19 22.60
N CYS A 243 9.04 46.51 21.54
CA CYS A 243 9.22 45.98 20.19
C CYS A 243 10.40 46.64 19.48
N ARG A 244 11.43 45.87 19.11
CA ARG A 244 12.65 46.39 18.45
C ARG A 244 13.12 45.53 17.28
N GLU A 245 13.75 46.17 16.30
CA GLU A 245 14.27 45.61 15.04
C GLU A 245 15.62 44.87 15.14
N GLU A 246 16.12 44.58 16.35
CA GLU A 246 17.45 43.98 16.55
C GLU A 246 17.46 42.44 16.42
N TRP A 247 16.34 41.82 16.06
CA TRP A 247 16.22 40.36 16.01
C TRP A 247 16.71 39.79 14.68
N GLU A 248 17.47 38.70 14.75
CA GLU A 248 17.92 37.98 13.54
C GLU A 248 16.76 37.36 12.74
N GLY A 249 15.61 37.17 13.38
CA GLY A 249 14.41 36.58 12.78
C GLY A 249 14.09 35.17 13.27
N PRO A 250 12.93 34.62 12.89
CA PRO A 250 12.48 33.31 13.32
C PRO A 250 13.42 32.20 12.85
N ASN A 251 13.45 31.09 13.58
CA ASN A 251 14.29 29.92 13.28
C ASN A 251 15.76 30.26 13.01
N PHE A 252 16.35 31.09 13.88
CA PHE A 252 17.76 31.53 13.78
C PHE A 252 18.08 32.34 12.51
N GLY A 253 17.09 33.10 11.99
CA GLY A 253 17.22 33.92 10.79
C GLY A 253 17.19 33.13 9.48
N ILE A 254 16.73 31.87 9.50
CA ILE A 254 16.66 31.02 8.31
C ILE A 254 15.37 31.26 7.53
N THR A 255 14.25 31.40 8.24
CA THR A 255 12.95 31.72 7.64
C THR A 255 12.81 33.22 7.47
N SER A 256 13.19 33.73 6.30
CA SER A 256 13.05 35.14 5.96
C SER A 256 12.79 35.36 4.47
N PHE A 257 12.33 36.56 4.14
CA PHE A 257 12.09 37.01 2.77
C PHE A 257 13.06 38.13 2.38
N ASP A 258 14.24 38.22 3.00
CA ASP A 258 15.15 39.36 2.77
C ASP A 258 16.03 39.19 1.54
N ASN A 259 16.30 37.93 1.15
CA ASN A 259 17.02 37.60 -0.07
C ASN A 259 16.29 36.52 -0.84
N ILE A 260 16.49 36.49 -2.16
CA ILE A 260 15.85 35.50 -3.03
C ILE A 260 16.13 34.05 -2.60
N GLY A 261 17.32 33.74 -2.08
CA GLY A 261 17.65 32.39 -1.59
C GLY A 261 16.84 31.97 -0.37
N TYR A 262 16.70 32.85 0.64
CA TYR A 262 15.88 32.58 1.84
C TYR A 262 14.39 32.55 1.49
N ALA A 263 13.94 33.44 0.59
CA ALA A 263 12.57 33.45 0.09
C ALA A 263 12.25 32.16 -0.67
N MET A 264 13.14 31.67 -1.54
CA MET A 264 12.97 30.39 -2.24
C MET A 264 12.91 29.21 -1.27
N LEU A 265 13.74 29.19 -0.23
CA LEU A 265 13.71 28.14 0.80
C LEU A 265 12.41 28.15 1.59
N THR A 266 11.97 29.34 2.01
CA THR A 266 10.73 29.55 2.77
C THR A 266 9.49 29.19 1.94
N VAL A 267 9.48 29.56 0.65
CA VAL A 267 8.41 29.18 -0.30
C VAL A 267 8.43 27.67 -0.57
N PHE A 268 9.61 27.07 -0.73
CA PHE A 268 9.74 25.62 -0.86
C PHE A 268 9.16 24.89 0.35
N GLN A 269 9.49 25.35 1.56
CA GLN A 269 8.89 24.83 2.80
C GLN A 269 7.36 24.95 2.78
N CYS A 270 6.81 26.10 2.39
CA CYS A 270 5.36 26.27 2.28
C CYS A 270 4.71 25.31 1.28
N ILE A 271 5.34 25.09 0.12
CA ILE A 271 4.85 24.19 -0.92
C ILE A 271 4.85 22.72 -0.45
N THR A 272 5.77 22.32 0.43
CA THR A 272 5.75 20.98 1.03
C THR A 272 4.64 20.76 2.06
N MET A 273 3.80 21.79 2.33
CA MET A 273 2.74 21.80 3.35
C MET A 273 3.23 21.61 4.81
N GLU A 274 4.51 21.85 5.09
CA GLU A 274 5.08 21.72 6.44
C GLU A 274 5.46 23.10 7.02
N GLY A 275 5.02 23.40 8.24
CA GLY A 275 5.28 24.68 8.93
C GLY A 275 4.79 25.96 8.23
N TRP A 276 3.97 25.85 7.18
CA TRP A 276 3.52 27.01 6.38
C TRP A 276 2.56 27.94 7.14
N THR A 277 1.72 27.36 8.01
CA THR A 277 0.80 28.12 8.86
C THR A 277 1.56 28.95 9.89
N THR A 278 2.66 28.42 10.44
CA THR A 278 3.54 29.15 11.36
C THR A 278 4.13 30.39 10.68
N ILE A 279 4.59 30.26 9.43
CA ILE A 279 5.10 31.40 8.65
C ILE A 279 3.98 32.43 8.39
N LEU A 280 2.78 31.99 8.03
CA LEU A 280 1.61 32.87 7.90
C LEU A 280 1.30 33.60 9.21
N TYR A 281 1.35 32.91 10.35
CA TYR A 281 1.09 33.51 11.66
C TYR A 281 2.15 34.54 12.03
N TRP A 282 3.43 34.27 11.78
CA TRP A 282 4.48 35.26 11.95
C TRP A 282 4.29 36.52 11.09
N MET A 283 3.80 36.37 9.86
CA MET A 283 3.45 37.52 9.03
C MET A 283 2.22 38.27 9.57
N ASN A 284 1.24 37.56 10.11
CA ASN A 284 0.07 38.18 10.75
C ASN A 284 0.48 38.95 12.00
N ASP A 285 1.36 38.38 12.81
CA ASP A 285 1.87 39.02 14.03
C ASP A 285 2.68 40.29 13.69
N ALA A 286 3.43 40.28 12.60
CA ALA A 286 4.24 41.42 12.17
C ALA A 286 3.44 42.54 11.46
N LEU A 287 2.50 42.21 10.56
CA LEU A 287 1.81 43.19 9.69
C LEU A 287 0.30 43.30 9.92
N GLY A 288 -0.32 42.33 10.60
CA GLY A 288 -1.77 42.16 10.72
C GLY A 288 -2.34 41.10 9.78
N ASN A 289 -3.54 40.59 10.07
CA ASN A 289 -4.11 39.42 9.38
C ASN A 289 -4.92 39.72 8.11
N MET A 290 -5.08 41.00 7.74
CA MET A 290 -6.05 41.43 6.73
C MET A 290 -5.73 40.94 5.31
N PHE A 291 -4.45 40.94 4.90
CA PHE A 291 -4.04 40.67 3.52
C PHE A 291 -3.12 39.45 3.34
N ASN A 292 -2.46 38.97 4.39
CA ASN A 292 -1.44 37.90 4.24
C ASN A 292 -2.00 36.59 3.68
N TRP A 293 -3.24 36.24 4.03
CA TRP A 293 -3.89 35.05 3.50
C TRP A 293 -4.04 35.08 1.96
N ILE A 294 -4.08 36.26 1.34
CA ILE A 294 -4.15 36.42 -0.13
C ILE A 294 -2.86 35.98 -0.81
N TYR A 295 -1.72 36.02 -0.12
CA TYR A 295 -0.47 35.44 -0.61
C TYR A 295 -0.40 33.94 -0.33
N PHE A 296 -0.59 33.54 0.93
CA PHE A 296 -0.37 32.15 1.36
C PHE A 296 -1.42 31.16 0.82
N VAL A 297 -2.71 31.54 0.72
CA VAL A 297 -3.74 30.61 0.22
C VAL A 297 -3.52 30.24 -1.25
N PRO A 298 -3.31 31.19 -2.19
CA PRO A 298 -2.94 30.85 -3.57
C PRO A 298 -1.61 30.11 -3.67
N LEU A 299 -0.62 30.43 -2.83
CA LEU A 299 0.65 29.69 -2.78
C LEU A 299 0.41 28.20 -2.47
N ILE A 300 -0.43 27.87 -1.49
CA ILE A 300 -0.73 26.46 -1.15
C ILE A 300 -1.58 25.79 -2.24
N VAL A 301 -2.59 26.49 -2.78
CA VAL A 301 -3.48 25.94 -3.81
C VAL A 301 -2.74 25.68 -5.14
N LEU A 302 -1.98 26.65 -5.64
CA LEU A 302 -1.28 26.56 -6.92
C LEU A 302 0.10 25.88 -6.77
N GLY A 303 0.82 26.17 -5.70
CA GLY A 303 2.18 25.67 -5.49
C GLY A 303 2.20 24.25 -4.94
N SER A 304 1.25 23.86 -4.09
CA SER A 304 1.24 22.54 -3.46
C SER A 304 0.19 21.59 -4.06
N PHE A 305 -1.10 21.92 -3.95
CA PHE A 305 -2.17 21.01 -4.42
C PHE A 305 -2.10 20.74 -5.92
N PHE A 306 -1.95 21.79 -6.74
CA PHE A 306 -1.85 21.62 -8.19
C PHE A 306 -0.57 20.87 -8.60
N MET A 307 0.57 21.18 -7.98
CA MET A 307 1.84 20.52 -8.30
C MET A 307 1.87 19.05 -7.89
N LEU A 308 1.37 18.71 -6.69
CA LEU A 308 1.23 17.31 -6.26
C LEU A 308 0.35 16.52 -7.23
N ASN A 309 -0.79 17.09 -7.64
CA ASN A 309 -1.67 16.45 -8.61
C ASN A 309 -1.02 16.28 -9.99
N LEU A 310 -0.18 17.22 -10.42
CA LEU A 310 0.53 17.13 -11.69
C LEU A 310 1.61 16.03 -11.65
N VAL A 311 2.37 15.95 -10.54
CA VAL A 311 3.35 14.87 -10.30
C VAL A 311 2.66 13.51 -10.27
N LEU A 312 1.57 13.37 -9.49
CA LEU A 312 0.79 12.13 -9.43
C LEU A 312 0.18 11.76 -10.78
N GLY A 313 -0.31 12.74 -11.54
CA GLY A 313 -0.88 12.53 -12.87
C GLY A 313 0.14 12.01 -13.88
N VAL A 314 1.34 12.61 -13.94
CA VAL A 314 2.40 12.13 -14.84
C VAL A 314 2.92 10.77 -14.42
N LEU A 315 3.12 10.54 -13.11
CA LEU A 315 3.52 9.24 -12.62
C LEU A 315 2.49 8.16 -12.95
N SER A 316 1.21 8.42 -12.70
CA SER A 316 0.14 7.50 -13.06
C SER A 316 0.10 7.23 -14.57
N GLY A 317 0.39 8.23 -15.40
CA GLY A 317 0.50 8.07 -16.85
C GLY A 317 1.67 7.18 -17.27
N GLU A 318 2.87 7.43 -16.73
CA GLU A 318 4.07 6.64 -17.00
C GLU A 318 3.94 5.19 -16.51
N PHE A 319 3.39 5.00 -15.31
CA PHE A 319 3.13 3.67 -14.77
C PHE A 319 2.07 2.92 -15.57
N SER A 320 1.00 3.60 -16.03
CA SER A 320 0.00 2.99 -16.92
C SER A 320 0.63 2.54 -18.23
N ASN A 321 1.49 3.37 -18.83
CA ASN A 321 2.21 3.03 -20.05
C ASN A 321 3.14 1.82 -19.85
N GLU A 322 3.86 1.75 -18.73
CA GLU A 322 4.73 0.61 -18.42
C GLU A 322 3.91 -0.66 -18.10
N ARG A 323 2.77 -0.54 -17.40
CA ARG A 323 1.82 -1.65 -17.18
C ARG A 323 1.36 -2.26 -18.50
N VAL A 324 0.87 -1.44 -19.43
CA VAL A 324 0.40 -1.91 -20.75
C VAL A 324 1.54 -2.60 -21.53
N ARG A 325 2.79 -2.19 -21.33
CA ARG A 325 3.97 -2.83 -21.93
C ARG A 325 4.26 -4.19 -21.29
N VAL A 326 4.17 -4.30 -19.97
CA VAL A 326 4.37 -5.54 -19.21
C VAL A 326 3.25 -6.54 -19.53
N GLU A 327 1.99 -6.11 -19.50
CA GLU A 327 0.85 -6.97 -19.83
C GLU A 327 0.93 -7.54 -21.25
N ARG A 328 1.35 -6.74 -22.25
CA ARG A 328 1.57 -7.25 -23.61
C ARG A 328 2.61 -8.38 -23.65
N ARG A 329 3.72 -8.24 -22.89
CA ARG A 329 4.75 -9.28 -22.77
C ARG A 329 4.24 -10.51 -22.03
N ALA A 330 3.49 -10.32 -20.95
CA ALA A 330 2.92 -11.39 -20.16
C ALA A 330 1.86 -12.18 -20.94
N LYS A 331 0.94 -11.48 -21.64
CA LYS A 331 -0.05 -12.08 -22.56
C LYS A 331 0.66 -12.88 -23.65
N PHE A 332 1.72 -12.34 -24.24
CA PHE A 332 2.52 -13.06 -25.23
C PHE A 332 3.16 -14.34 -24.65
N GLN A 333 3.74 -14.28 -23.45
CA GLN A 333 4.31 -15.46 -22.79
C GLN A 333 3.23 -16.48 -22.41
N LYS A 334 2.09 -16.06 -21.85
CA LYS A 334 0.97 -16.93 -21.48
C LYS A 334 0.36 -17.59 -22.71
N ALA A 335 0.16 -16.86 -23.80
CA ALA A 335 -0.31 -17.40 -25.07
C ALA A 335 0.66 -18.46 -25.63
N ARG A 336 1.97 -18.17 -25.57
CA ARG A 336 3.01 -19.14 -25.97
C ARG A 336 2.95 -20.40 -25.11
N THR A 337 2.84 -20.26 -23.79
CA THR A 337 2.74 -21.40 -22.85
C THR A 337 1.46 -22.21 -23.07
N LYS A 338 0.30 -21.56 -23.24
CA LYS A 338 -0.99 -22.22 -23.53
C LYS A 338 -0.93 -23.00 -24.85
N ARG A 339 -0.33 -22.43 -25.90
CA ARG A 339 -0.10 -23.12 -27.18
C ARG A 339 0.77 -24.37 -26.99
N LEU A 340 1.83 -24.26 -26.19
CA LEU A 340 2.73 -25.37 -25.90
C LEU A 340 2.04 -26.50 -25.12
N TYR A 341 1.24 -26.16 -24.10
CA TYR A 341 0.42 -27.14 -23.37
C TYR A 341 -0.65 -27.78 -24.26
N SER A 342 -1.34 -27.02 -25.11
CA SER A 342 -2.33 -27.57 -26.04
C SER A 342 -1.70 -28.55 -27.04
N THR A 343 -0.52 -28.23 -27.59
CA THR A 343 0.22 -29.16 -28.45
C THR A 343 0.65 -30.42 -27.71
N MET A 344 1.17 -30.28 -26.48
CA MET A 344 1.53 -31.42 -25.64
C MET A 344 0.31 -32.29 -25.31
N PHE A 345 -0.81 -31.66 -24.95
CA PHE A 345 -2.07 -32.35 -24.62
C PHE A 345 -2.60 -33.13 -25.82
N ASN A 346 -2.71 -32.51 -27.00
CA ASN A 346 -3.17 -33.20 -28.22
C ASN A 346 -2.25 -34.37 -28.59
N SER A 347 -0.94 -34.24 -28.40
CA SER A 347 0.00 -35.34 -28.59
C SER A 347 -0.22 -36.48 -27.59
N TYR A 348 -0.45 -36.18 -26.31
CA TYR A 348 -0.74 -37.19 -25.30
C TYR A 348 -2.10 -37.85 -25.54
N TYR A 349 -3.13 -37.07 -25.88
CA TYR A 349 -4.45 -37.57 -26.22
C TYR A 349 -4.39 -38.53 -27.40
N HIS A 350 -3.68 -38.17 -28.47
CA HIS A 350 -3.49 -39.07 -29.62
C HIS A 350 -2.77 -40.37 -29.24
N TRP A 351 -1.75 -40.31 -28.38
CA TRP A 351 -1.08 -41.52 -27.87
C TRP A 351 -1.99 -42.39 -27.02
N ILE A 352 -2.83 -41.79 -26.18
CA ILE A 352 -3.78 -42.52 -25.32
C ILE A 352 -4.87 -43.16 -26.18
N SER A 353 -5.51 -42.40 -27.08
CA SER A 353 -6.54 -42.91 -28.00
C SER A 353 -6.01 -44.05 -28.87
N GLN A 354 -4.79 -43.89 -29.41
CA GLN A 354 -4.16 -44.95 -30.21
C GLN A 354 -3.81 -46.19 -29.36
N ALA A 355 -3.41 -46.01 -28.10
CA ALA A 355 -3.19 -47.13 -27.19
C ALA A 355 -4.51 -47.85 -26.85
N GLU A 356 -5.59 -47.09 -26.65
CA GLU A 356 -6.94 -47.61 -26.39
C GLU A 356 -7.50 -48.38 -27.60
N GLU A 357 -7.36 -47.85 -28.82
CA GLU A 357 -7.71 -48.56 -30.06
C GLU A 357 -6.93 -49.87 -30.21
N VAL A 358 -5.63 -49.88 -29.89
CA VAL A 358 -4.81 -51.10 -29.93
C VAL A 358 -5.26 -52.11 -28.86
N ILE A 359 -5.61 -51.66 -27.66
CA ILE A 359 -6.13 -52.52 -26.58
C ILE A 359 -7.50 -53.08 -26.94
N LEU A 360 -8.39 -52.28 -27.51
CA LEU A 360 -9.72 -52.69 -27.99
C LEU A 360 -9.61 -53.65 -29.19
N ALA A 361 -8.64 -53.43 -30.09
CA ALA A 361 -8.33 -54.37 -31.15
C ALA A 361 -7.75 -55.68 -30.60
N GLU A 362 -6.92 -55.60 -29.56
CA GLU A 362 -6.40 -56.77 -28.83
C GLU A 362 -7.54 -57.52 -28.11
N GLU A 363 -8.55 -56.83 -27.55
CA GLU A 363 -9.77 -57.44 -26.97
C GLU A 363 -10.70 -58.12 -27.96
N ARG A 364 -10.64 -57.76 -29.24
CA ARG A 364 -11.38 -58.44 -30.31
C ARG A 364 -10.68 -59.71 -30.83
N THR A 365 -9.44 -59.99 -30.41
CA THR A 365 -8.72 -61.22 -30.76
C THR A 365 -8.96 -62.31 -29.72
N THR A 366 -9.16 -63.55 -30.17
CA THR A 366 -9.46 -64.72 -29.33
C THR A 366 -8.32 -65.00 -28.32
N GLU A 367 -8.65 -65.56 -27.15
CA GLU A 367 -7.71 -65.77 -26.02
C GLU A 367 -6.42 -66.52 -26.40
N GLU A 368 -6.47 -67.37 -27.42
CA GLU A 368 -5.31 -68.14 -27.91
C GLU A 368 -4.31 -67.29 -28.71
N GLU A 369 -4.76 -66.32 -29.51
CA GLU A 369 -3.88 -65.41 -30.26
C GLU A 369 -3.20 -64.38 -29.35
N ARG A 370 -3.91 -63.92 -28.31
CA ARG A 370 -3.38 -63.02 -27.27
C ARG A 370 -2.16 -63.59 -26.54
N MET A 371 -2.22 -64.86 -26.15
CA MET A 371 -1.11 -65.54 -25.48
C MET A 371 0.14 -65.63 -26.38
N HIS A 372 -0.06 -65.85 -27.67
CA HIS A 372 1.01 -65.93 -28.66
C HIS A 372 1.69 -64.57 -28.93
N ILE A 373 0.92 -63.48 -28.95
CA ILE A 373 1.43 -62.10 -29.12
C ILE A 373 2.21 -61.64 -27.88
N ILE A 374 1.74 -61.96 -26.67
CA ILE A 374 2.42 -61.65 -25.40
C ILE A 374 3.76 -62.40 -25.31
N GLU A 375 3.79 -63.67 -25.71
CA GLU A 375 5.02 -64.47 -25.75
C GLU A 375 6.02 -63.94 -26.80
N ALA A 376 5.52 -63.48 -27.96
CA ALA A 376 6.33 -62.83 -28.99
C ALA A 376 6.93 -61.48 -28.54
N ARG A 377 6.17 -60.64 -27.81
CA ARG A 377 6.67 -59.38 -27.23
C ARG A 377 7.72 -59.61 -26.14
N LYS A 378 7.53 -60.60 -25.25
CA LYS A 378 8.54 -61.02 -24.25
C LYS A 378 9.84 -61.50 -24.91
N ARG A 379 9.74 -62.25 -26.03
CA ARG A 379 10.91 -62.66 -26.84
C ARG A 379 11.63 -61.47 -27.47
N ASN A 380 10.89 -60.47 -27.96
CA ASN A 380 11.47 -59.27 -28.57
C ASN A 380 12.12 -58.33 -27.54
N GLU A 381 11.56 -58.18 -26.35
CA GLU A 381 12.22 -57.45 -25.24
C GLU A 381 13.50 -58.14 -24.77
N LYS A 382 13.48 -59.47 -24.63
CA LYS A 382 14.71 -60.25 -24.36
C LYS A 382 15.74 -60.06 -25.47
N LYS A 383 15.36 -60.07 -26.75
CA LYS A 383 16.26 -59.79 -27.88
C LYS A 383 16.82 -58.36 -27.90
N LYS A 384 16.02 -57.34 -27.54
CA LYS A 384 16.48 -55.94 -27.44
C LYS A 384 17.47 -55.74 -26.29
N LYS A 385 17.23 -56.34 -25.12
CA LYS A 385 18.17 -56.34 -24.00
C LYS A 385 19.48 -57.06 -24.34
N LEU A 386 19.40 -58.18 -25.07
CA LEU A 386 20.58 -58.93 -25.54
C LEU A 386 21.42 -58.14 -26.58
N LYS A 387 20.77 -57.32 -27.42
CA LYS A 387 21.46 -56.45 -28.39
C LYS A 387 22.20 -55.27 -27.75
N ASN A 388 21.70 -54.76 -26.61
CA ASN A 388 22.35 -53.65 -25.90
C ASN A 388 23.53 -54.10 -25.02
N LEU A 389 23.63 -55.38 -24.67
CA LEU A 389 24.78 -55.93 -23.92
C LEU A 389 26.04 -56.17 -24.78
N GLY A 390 25.95 -56.07 -26.11
CA GLY A 390 27.05 -56.38 -27.03
C GLY A 390 28.01 -55.23 -27.37
N LYS A 391 27.95 -54.09 -26.67
CA LYS A 391 28.82 -52.92 -26.95
C LYS A 391 29.40 -52.30 -25.67
N SER A 392 30.29 -53.03 -25.02
CA SER A 392 31.48 -52.48 -24.34
C SER A 392 32.32 -53.65 -23.83
N LYS A 393 33.60 -53.65 -24.19
CA LYS A 393 34.59 -54.67 -23.84
C LYS A 393 35.62 -53.98 -22.95
N SER A 394 35.79 -54.43 -21.70
CA SER A 394 37.10 -54.44 -21.00
C SER A 394 37.01 -55.22 -19.68
N THR A 395 37.65 -56.39 -19.70
CA THR A 395 38.58 -57.01 -18.72
C THR A 395 38.33 -57.00 -17.20
N ASP A 396 38.39 -58.23 -16.67
CA ASP A 396 38.89 -58.72 -15.37
C ASP A 396 38.09 -58.34 -14.11
N THR A 397 37.70 -59.23 -13.19
CA THR A 397 38.33 -60.46 -12.68
C THR A 397 37.28 -61.53 -12.30
N GLU A 398 37.69 -62.78 -12.42
CA GLU A 398 37.03 -64.01 -11.94
C GLU A 398 36.96 -64.06 -10.41
N GLU A 399 35.86 -64.60 -9.86
CA GLU A 399 35.89 -65.56 -8.73
C GLU A 399 34.48 -66.16 -8.51
N GLU A 400 34.41 -67.44 -8.86
CA GLU A 400 33.74 -68.57 -8.17
C GLU A 400 32.20 -68.61 -8.06
N ALA A 401 31.67 -69.63 -8.75
CA ALA A 401 30.42 -70.31 -8.47
C ALA A 401 30.75 -71.68 -7.84
N GLU A 402 29.68 -72.33 -7.34
CA GLU A 402 29.63 -73.64 -6.63
C GLU A 402 29.77 -73.47 -5.11
N GLU A 403 28.92 -73.97 -4.22
CA GLU A 403 27.93 -75.07 -4.16
C GLU A 403 26.75 -74.55 -3.26
N GLU A 404 25.53 -75.07 -3.13
CA GLU A 404 25.00 -76.44 -3.09
C GLU A 404 23.44 -76.34 -3.05
N GLU A 405 22.75 -77.41 -3.47
CA GLU A 405 21.29 -77.55 -3.50
C GLU A 405 20.67 -77.87 -2.11
N ASP A 406 19.37 -77.56 -2.05
CA ASP A 406 18.31 -78.08 -1.18
C ASP A 406 18.13 -77.61 0.27
N GLY A 407 17.02 -76.87 0.44
CA GLY A 407 16.40 -76.56 1.73
C GLY A 407 15.28 -75.55 1.57
N ASP A 408 14.06 -76.04 1.33
CA ASP A 408 12.82 -75.28 1.25
C ASP A 408 12.73 -74.12 2.27
N GLY A 409 12.49 -72.91 1.76
CA GLY A 409 12.22 -71.73 2.58
C GLY A 409 12.18 -70.46 1.75
N GLU A 410 10.97 -70.05 1.37
CA GLU A 410 10.69 -68.79 0.67
C GLU A 410 11.36 -67.57 1.35
N GLY A 411 12.45 -67.10 0.75
CA GLY A 411 13.10 -65.83 1.07
C GLY A 411 12.54 -64.69 0.22
N GLU A 412 11.80 -63.80 0.87
CA GLU A 412 11.22 -62.60 0.28
C GLU A 412 12.26 -61.50 0.04
N GLY A 413 12.30 -61.00 -1.20
CA GLY A 413 13.06 -59.82 -1.62
C GLY A 413 12.21 -58.82 -2.40
N PHE A 414 11.44 -58.02 -1.67
CA PHE A 414 11.05 -56.64 -2.01
C PHE A 414 10.31 -56.35 -3.33
N GLY A 415 9.08 -56.89 -3.44
CA GLY A 415 7.99 -56.28 -4.19
C GLY A 415 7.02 -55.57 -3.24
N ARG A 416 7.08 -54.24 -3.14
CA ARG A 416 6.31 -53.41 -2.19
C ARG A 416 4.85 -53.20 -2.62
N GLU A 417 4.15 -54.26 -2.98
CA GLU A 417 2.69 -54.25 -3.24
C GLU A 417 1.96 -55.55 -2.83
N GLY A 418 2.66 -56.66 -2.57
CA GLY A 418 2.05 -57.92 -2.08
C GLY A 418 1.99 -58.08 -0.55
N TYR A 419 2.78 -57.29 0.18
CA TYR A 419 3.12 -57.60 1.58
C TYR A 419 2.09 -57.15 2.63
N MET A 420 1.07 -56.37 2.23
CA MET A 420 0.05 -55.88 3.15
C MET A 420 -1.16 -56.81 3.29
N LYS A 421 -1.18 -57.96 2.59
CA LYS A 421 -2.32 -58.89 2.59
C LYS A 421 -2.15 -60.13 3.49
N SER A 422 -0.93 -60.47 3.93
CA SER A 422 -0.69 -61.71 4.70
C SER A 422 -0.81 -61.53 6.24
N ARG A 423 -0.71 -60.31 6.79
CA ARG A 423 -0.66 -60.11 8.25
C ARG A 423 -1.99 -59.71 8.93
N MET A 424 -3.13 -60.08 8.36
CA MET A 424 -4.45 -59.84 8.98
C MET A 424 -5.24 -61.13 9.27
N LYS A 425 -4.57 -62.20 9.70
CA LYS A 425 -5.20 -63.34 10.40
C LYS A 425 -4.92 -63.29 11.90
N ASN A 426 -5.38 -62.22 12.53
CA ASN A 426 -5.76 -62.19 13.94
C ASN A 426 -6.24 -60.77 14.22
N LYS A 427 -7.54 -60.58 14.50
CA LYS A 427 -8.14 -59.48 15.30
C LYS A 427 -9.64 -59.33 15.02
N GLY A 428 -10.47 -60.18 15.62
CA GLY A 428 -11.91 -59.92 15.71
C GLY A 428 -12.22 -58.62 16.49
N ALA A 429 -11.51 -58.39 17.60
CA ALA A 429 -11.71 -57.21 18.45
C ALA A 429 -11.07 -55.91 17.90
N CYS A 430 -9.85 -55.99 17.33
CA CYS A 430 -9.18 -54.81 16.80
C CYS A 430 -9.80 -54.38 15.46
N ALA A 431 -10.25 -55.29 14.58
CA ALA A 431 -10.94 -54.90 13.35
C ALA A 431 -12.27 -54.16 13.60
N GLN A 432 -12.98 -54.49 14.69
CA GLN A 432 -14.15 -53.74 15.15
C GLN A 432 -13.77 -52.37 15.71
N PHE A 433 -12.68 -52.28 16.48
CA PHE A 433 -12.12 -51.01 16.96
C PHE A 433 -11.73 -50.07 15.81
N TRP A 434 -10.97 -50.54 14.81
CA TRP A 434 -10.60 -49.75 13.63
C TRP A 434 -11.80 -49.34 12.78
N ARG A 435 -12.86 -50.15 12.70
CA ARG A 435 -14.12 -49.77 12.04
C ARG A 435 -14.87 -48.67 12.82
N LYS A 436 -14.93 -48.78 14.16
CA LYS A 436 -15.52 -47.74 15.03
C LYS A 436 -14.70 -46.45 14.97
N GLU A 437 -13.38 -46.53 14.97
CA GLU A 437 -12.47 -45.38 14.81
C GLU A 437 -12.64 -44.71 13.44
N LYS A 438 -12.71 -45.48 12.34
CA LYS A 438 -12.97 -44.93 11.00
C LYS A 438 -14.33 -44.23 10.93
N ARG A 439 -15.39 -44.80 11.52
CA ARG A 439 -16.71 -44.18 11.61
C ARG A 439 -16.67 -42.89 12.45
N PHE A 440 -15.97 -42.92 13.59
CA PHE A 440 -15.79 -41.76 14.45
C PHE A 440 -15.01 -40.65 13.75
N ARG A 441 -13.92 -40.97 13.04
CA ARG A 441 -13.13 -40.02 12.25
C ARG A 441 -13.93 -39.44 11.08
N PHE A 442 -14.77 -40.25 10.43
CA PHE A 442 -15.70 -39.78 9.40
C PHE A 442 -16.75 -38.83 9.97
N TRP A 443 -17.35 -39.17 11.11
CA TRP A 443 -18.31 -38.32 11.81
C TRP A 443 -17.68 -36.97 12.21
N ILE A 444 -16.49 -36.96 12.82
CA ILE A 444 -15.77 -35.72 13.14
C ILE A 444 -15.47 -34.92 11.87
N ARG A 445 -15.06 -35.56 10.77
CA ARG A 445 -14.82 -34.88 9.50
C ARG A 445 -16.09 -34.20 8.97
N HIS A 446 -17.25 -34.85 9.12
CA HIS A 446 -18.52 -34.25 8.79
C HIS A 446 -18.79 -33.03 9.69
N THR A 447 -18.64 -33.16 11.02
CA THR A 447 -18.80 -32.04 11.97
C THR A 447 -17.89 -30.86 11.67
N VAL A 448 -16.62 -31.07 11.34
CA VAL A 448 -15.67 -29.97 11.03
C VAL A 448 -16.07 -29.21 9.76
N LYS A 449 -16.80 -29.85 8.85
CA LYS A 449 -17.27 -29.24 7.60
C LYS A 449 -18.65 -28.57 7.71
N THR A 450 -19.38 -28.73 8.82
CA THR A 450 -20.70 -28.11 8.95
C THR A 450 -20.59 -26.60 9.16
N GLN A 451 -21.60 -25.87 8.67
CA GLN A 451 -21.71 -24.43 8.85
C GLN A 451 -21.78 -24.01 10.34
N THR A 452 -22.29 -24.90 11.20
CA THR A 452 -22.34 -24.69 12.66
C THR A 452 -20.96 -24.63 13.29
N PHE A 453 -20.04 -25.50 12.88
CA PHE A 453 -18.66 -25.49 13.37
C PHE A 453 -17.91 -24.23 12.90
N TYR A 454 -18.18 -23.78 11.68
CA TYR A 454 -17.68 -22.52 11.15
C TYR A 454 -18.09 -21.31 12.03
N TRP A 455 -19.39 -21.14 12.31
CA TRP A 455 -19.89 -20.05 13.15
C TRP A 455 -19.38 -20.12 14.58
N PHE A 456 -19.30 -21.34 15.14
CA PHE A 456 -18.76 -21.56 16.47
C PHE A 456 -17.33 -21.00 16.62
N VAL A 457 -16.43 -21.32 15.68
CA VAL A 457 -15.05 -20.82 15.75
C VAL A 457 -14.98 -19.31 15.59
N ILE A 458 -15.77 -18.72 14.69
CA ILE A 458 -15.79 -17.25 14.51
C ILE A 458 -16.24 -16.53 15.77
N VAL A 459 -17.30 -17.03 16.42
CA VAL A 459 -17.78 -16.46 17.68
C VAL A 459 -16.71 -16.56 18.78
N LEU A 460 -15.96 -17.67 18.85
CA LEU A 460 -14.82 -17.80 19.76
C LEU A 460 -13.71 -16.78 19.48
N VAL A 461 -13.36 -16.56 18.21
CA VAL A 461 -12.36 -15.55 17.82
C VAL A 461 -12.84 -14.14 18.16
N PHE A 462 -14.11 -13.83 17.93
CA PHE A 462 -14.71 -12.54 18.28
C PHE A 462 -14.65 -12.27 19.79
N PHE A 463 -15.09 -13.22 20.62
CA PHE A 463 -15.01 -13.05 22.07
C PHE A 463 -13.58 -12.99 22.60
N ASN A 464 -12.67 -13.77 22.03
CA ASN A 464 -11.25 -13.65 22.37
C ASN A 464 -10.72 -12.25 22.06
N THR A 465 -11.05 -11.72 20.87
CA THR A 465 -10.67 -10.36 20.45
C THR A 465 -11.24 -9.29 21.38
N LEU A 466 -12.51 -9.43 21.77
CA LEU A 466 -13.17 -8.51 22.70
C LEU A 466 -12.48 -8.51 24.07
N CYS A 467 -12.09 -9.67 24.59
CA CYS A 467 -11.35 -9.76 25.85
C CYS A 467 -10.02 -9.01 25.78
N VAL A 468 -9.29 -9.12 24.67
CA VAL A 468 -8.03 -8.36 24.51
C VAL A 468 -8.29 -6.85 24.34
N ALA A 469 -9.41 -6.46 23.72
CA ALA A 469 -9.80 -5.08 23.50
C ALA A 469 -10.17 -4.30 24.78
N VAL A 470 -10.75 -5.00 25.77
CA VAL A 470 -11.25 -4.39 27.02
C VAL A 470 -10.11 -3.92 27.95
N ALA A 471 -8.88 -4.38 27.72
CA ALA A 471 -7.73 -4.02 28.53
C ALA A 471 -7.50 -2.49 28.51
N HIS A 472 -7.45 -1.86 29.69
CA HIS A 472 -7.21 -0.42 29.83
C HIS A 472 -6.35 -0.10 31.06
N ASN A 473 -5.82 1.12 31.13
CA ASN A 473 -5.03 1.59 32.27
C ASN A 473 -5.92 1.80 33.51
N GLY A 474 -5.44 1.44 34.70
CA GLY A 474 -6.18 1.61 35.96
C GLY A 474 -7.37 0.66 36.13
N GLN A 475 -7.40 -0.47 35.42
CA GLN A 475 -8.52 -1.39 35.46
C GLN A 475 -8.66 -2.12 36.81
N PRO A 476 -9.89 -2.49 37.23
CA PRO A 476 -10.12 -3.16 38.51
C PRO A 476 -9.52 -4.58 38.54
N LYS A 477 -9.02 -5.02 39.71
CA LYS A 477 -8.34 -6.33 39.89
C LYS A 477 -9.17 -7.55 39.46
N TRP A 478 -10.50 -7.46 39.56
CA TRP A 478 -11.40 -8.52 39.06
C TRP A 478 -11.27 -8.68 37.54
N LEU A 479 -11.17 -7.58 36.80
CA LEU A 479 -11.06 -7.61 35.35
C LEU A 479 -9.70 -8.18 34.92
N ASP A 480 -8.61 -7.83 35.62
CA ASP A 480 -7.30 -8.48 35.41
C ASP A 480 -7.38 -9.99 35.59
N SER A 481 -8.00 -10.43 36.69
CA SER A 481 -8.17 -11.85 37.00
C SER A 481 -9.04 -12.56 35.95
N PHE A 482 -10.15 -11.93 35.55
CA PHE A 482 -11.04 -12.45 34.51
C PHE A 482 -10.32 -12.61 33.16
N LEU A 483 -9.58 -11.58 32.72
CA LEU A 483 -8.86 -11.60 31.46
C LEU A 483 -7.74 -12.66 31.46
N TYR A 484 -7.06 -12.84 32.60
CA TYR A 484 -6.08 -13.91 32.80
C TYR A 484 -6.73 -15.28 32.60
N TYR A 485 -7.81 -15.60 33.31
CA TYR A 485 -8.49 -16.89 33.16
C TYR A 485 -9.10 -17.09 31.77
N ALA A 486 -9.70 -16.06 31.20
CA ALA A 486 -10.28 -16.10 29.86
C ALA A 486 -9.22 -16.50 28.82
N GLU A 487 -7.99 -16.04 28.98
CA GLU A 487 -6.89 -16.38 28.09
C GLU A 487 -6.58 -17.89 28.04
N PHE A 488 -6.49 -18.54 29.20
CA PHE A 488 -6.27 -19.99 29.29
C PHE A 488 -7.45 -20.76 28.69
N VAL A 489 -8.68 -20.29 28.93
CA VAL A 489 -9.89 -20.90 28.38
C VAL A 489 -9.87 -20.82 26.84
N PHE A 490 -9.61 -19.65 26.25
CA PHE A 490 -9.54 -19.50 24.80
C PHE A 490 -8.38 -20.30 24.20
N LEU A 491 -7.22 -20.35 24.85
CA LEU A 491 -6.10 -21.17 24.41
C LEU A 491 -6.47 -22.66 24.39
N GLY A 492 -7.12 -23.15 25.45
CA GLY A 492 -7.62 -24.52 25.52
C GLY A 492 -8.61 -24.85 24.40
N LEU A 493 -9.55 -23.95 24.12
CA LEU A 493 -10.52 -24.11 23.03
C LEU A 493 -9.85 -24.11 21.64
N PHE A 494 -8.85 -23.25 21.41
CA PHE A 494 -8.10 -23.24 20.15
C PHE A 494 -7.19 -24.46 19.97
N MET A 495 -6.61 -24.98 21.06
CA MET A 495 -5.91 -26.26 21.02
C MET A 495 -6.85 -27.40 20.64
N LEU A 496 -8.03 -27.46 21.26
CA LEU A 496 -9.03 -28.48 20.96
C LEU A 496 -9.51 -28.39 19.50
N GLU A 497 -9.78 -27.19 19.00
CA GLU A 497 -10.08 -26.94 17.59
C GLU A 497 -8.99 -27.51 16.66
N MET A 498 -7.72 -27.21 16.95
CA MET A 498 -6.56 -27.68 16.17
C MET A 498 -6.46 -29.21 16.18
N PHE A 499 -6.54 -29.85 17.36
CA PHE A 499 -6.43 -31.30 17.49
C PHE A 499 -7.58 -32.03 16.80
N ILE A 500 -8.82 -31.53 16.93
CA ILE A 500 -9.99 -32.09 16.23
C ILE A 500 -9.79 -32.05 14.71
N LYS A 501 -9.35 -30.92 14.15
CA LYS A 501 -9.06 -30.79 12.71
C LYS A 501 -7.94 -31.72 12.26
N MET A 502 -6.85 -31.78 13.02
CA MET A 502 -5.70 -32.63 12.70
C MET A 502 -6.06 -34.12 12.70
N TYR A 503 -6.90 -34.56 13.65
CA TYR A 503 -7.41 -35.93 13.71
C TYR A 503 -8.40 -36.24 12.55
N ALA A 504 -9.32 -35.32 12.26
CA ALA A 504 -10.35 -35.50 11.23
C ALA A 504 -9.78 -35.60 9.80
N LEU A 505 -8.90 -34.65 9.45
CA LEU A 505 -8.28 -34.54 8.13
C LEU A 505 -7.07 -35.49 8.00
N GLY A 506 -6.32 -35.66 9.09
CA GLY A 506 -5.00 -36.28 9.09
C GLY A 506 -3.89 -35.24 8.92
N PRO A 507 -2.70 -35.47 9.48
CA PRO A 507 -1.64 -34.46 9.57
C PRO A 507 -1.13 -33.99 8.20
N ARG A 508 -1.01 -34.89 7.20
CA ARG A 508 -0.54 -34.52 5.86
C ARG A 508 -1.46 -33.52 5.17
N ILE A 509 -2.76 -33.80 5.15
CA ILE A 509 -3.77 -32.93 4.53
C ILE A 509 -3.94 -31.64 5.35
N TYR A 510 -3.79 -31.72 6.68
CA TYR A 510 -3.85 -30.55 7.54
C TYR A 510 -2.75 -29.53 7.23
N PHE A 511 -1.50 -29.97 7.10
CA PHE A 511 -0.36 -29.07 6.83
C PHE A 511 -0.27 -28.59 5.39
N ASP A 512 -0.97 -29.22 4.46
CA ASP A 512 -1.04 -28.79 3.06
C ASP A 512 -1.75 -27.42 2.93
N SER A 513 -2.81 -27.19 3.73
CA SER A 513 -3.49 -25.90 3.78
C SER A 513 -2.68 -24.83 4.53
N ALA A 514 -2.37 -23.72 3.85
CA ALA A 514 -1.64 -22.58 4.43
C ALA A 514 -2.34 -21.99 5.67
N PHE A 515 -3.68 -21.89 5.68
CA PHE A 515 -4.44 -21.36 6.82
C PHE A 515 -4.39 -22.29 8.04
N ASN A 516 -4.41 -23.60 7.84
CA ASN A 516 -4.26 -24.55 8.94
C ASN A 516 -2.82 -24.53 9.48
N ARG A 517 -1.82 -24.31 8.61
CA ARG A 517 -0.42 -24.12 9.02
C ARG A 517 -0.25 -22.85 9.87
N PHE A 518 -0.94 -21.77 9.51
CA PHE A 518 -1.00 -20.55 10.32
C PHE A 518 -1.66 -20.80 11.69
N ASP A 519 -2.82 -21.47 11.72
CA ASP A 519 -3.51 -21.84 12.97
C ASP A 519 -2.58 -22.63 13.92
N PHE A 520 -1.81 -23.58 13.38
CA PHE A 520 -0.80 -24.34 14.14
C PHE A 520 0.27 -23.42 14.75
N PHE A 521 0.86 -22.51 13.97
CA PHE A 521 1.89 -21.60 14.49
C PHE A 521 1.35 -20.64 15.56
N VAL A 522 0.11 -20.15 15.41
CA VAL A 522 -0.53 -19.29 16.42
C VAL A 522 -0.75 -20.02 17.74
N VAL A 523 -1.22 -21.27 17.68
CA VAL A 523 -1.43 -22.09 18.88
C VAL A 523 -0.09 -22.47 19.52
N CYS A 524 0.90 -22.88 18.74
CA CYS A 524 2.24 -23.18 19.25
C CYS A 524 2.92 -21.96 19.89
N GLY A 525 2.83 -20.78 19.27
CA GLY A 525 3.36 -19.54 19.84
C GLY A 525 2.67 -19.17 21.16
N SER A 526 1.37 -19.43 21.27
CA SER A 526 0.61 -19.20 22.51
C SER A 526 0.98 -20.18 23.63
N ILE A 527 1.23 -21.45 23.30
CA ILE A 527 1.73 -22.45 24.27
C ILE A 527 3.13 -22.06 24.72
N PHE A 528 4.00 -21.69 23.76
CA PHE A 528 5.37 -21.25 24.05
C PHE A 528 5.38 -20.05 24.99
N GLU A 529 4.49 -19.08 24.78
CA GLU A 529 4.33 -17.94 25.67
C GLU A 529 4.01 -18.36 27.11
N VAL A 530 2.99 -19.20 27.32
CA VAL A 530 2.58 -19.67 28.65
C VAL A 530 3.71 -20.45 29.34
N VAL A 531 4.41 -21.31 28.61
CA VAL A 531 5.55 -22.06 29.15
C VAL A 531 6.70 -21.13 29.51
N TRP A 532 6.97 -20.13 28.67
CA TRP A 532 8.06 -19.18 28.87
C TRP A 532 7.78 -18.20 30.03
N SER A 533 6.52 -17.79 30.24
CA SER A 533 6.13 -16.93 31.35
C SER A 533 6.32 -17.59 32.72
N GLU A 534 6.15 -18.91 32.79
CA GLU A 534 6.41 -19.68 34.01
C GLU A 534 7.91 -19.89 34.27
N LEU A 535 8.74 -19.96 33.21
CA LEU A 535 10.17 -20.26 33.33
C LEU A 535 11.04 -19.05 33.72
N LYS A 536 10.66 -17.84 33.31
CA LYS A 536 11.38 -16.59 33.65
C LYS A 536 10.39 -15.49 34.01
N SER A 537 10.29 -15.14 35.29
CA SER A 537 9.63 -13.92 35.75
C SER A 537 10.57 -12.71 35.57
N GLY A 538 10.16 -11.68 34.82
CA GLY A 538 10.80 -10.35 34.88
C GLY A 538 11.61 -9.85 33.69
N SER A 539 11.54 -10.44 32.49
CA SER A 539 12.19 -9.86 31.29
C SER A 539 11.24 -8.98 30.47
N PHE A 540 11.73 -7.84 29.97
CA PHE A 540 11.08 -6.96 28.98
C PHE A 540 10.52 -7.72 27.77
N GLY A 541 11.18 -8.82 27.37
CA GLY A 541 10.71 -9.69 26.28
C GLY A 541 9.32 -10.31 26.52
N LEU A 542 8.90 -10.48 27.78
CA LEU A 542 7.59 -11.05 28.13
C LEU A 542 6.42 -10.13 27.75
N SER A 543 6.62 -8.82 27.69
CA SER A 543 5.57 -7.89 27.26
C SER A 543 5.29 -7.98 25.76
N VAL A 544 6.32 -8.21 24.96
CA VAL A 544 6.20 -8.40 23.50
C VAL A 544 5.56 -9.77 23.19
N LEU A 545 5.90 -10.81 23.95
CA LEU A 545 5.30 -12.13 23.77
C LEU A 545 3.79 -12.12 24.07
N ARG A 546 3.32 -11.32 25.03
CA ARG A 546 1.88 -11.09 25.28
C ARG A 546 1.15 -10.48 24.09
N ALA A 547 1.84 -9.72 23.23
CA ALA A 547 1.26 -9.18 22.00
C ALA A 547 1.07 -10.25 20.89
N LEU A 548 1.78 -11.39 20.95
CA LEU A 548 1.62 -12.48 19.97
C LEU A 548 0.22 -13.10 20.00
N ARG A 549 -0.51 -12.95 21.11
CA ARG A 549 -1.92 -13.35 21.23
C ARG A 549 -2.82 -12.66 20.19
N LEU A 550 -2.43 -11.47 19.72
CA LEU A 550 -3.13 -10.73 18.66
C LEU A 550 -3.08 -11.43 17.32
N LEU A 551 -2.11 -12.33 17.10
CA LEU A 551 -2.07 -13.13 15.88
C LEU A 551 -3.32 -14.01 15.72
N ARG A 552 -4.05 -14.28 16.81
CA ARG A 552 -5.34 -15.00 16.78
C ARG A 552 -6.43 -14.21 16.05
N ILE A 553 -6.37 -12.88 16.02
CA ILE A 553 -7.31 -12.02 15.27
C ILE A 553 -7.19 -12.32 13.77
N PHE A 554 -5.99 -12.64 13.27
CA PHE A 554 -5.81 -13.04 11.87
C PHE A 554 -6.54 -14.34 11.51
N LYS A 555 -7.06 -15.13 12.45
CA LYS A 555 -7.96 -16.24 12.12
C LYS A 555 -9.21 -15.77 11.36
N VAL A 556 -9.66 -14.53 11.58
CA VAL A 556 -10.77 -13.92 10.83
C VAL A 556 -10.49 -13.90 9.32
N THR A 557 -9.23 -13.79 8.91
CA THR A 557 -8.81 -13.78 7.49
C THR A 557 -9.22 -15.05 6.74
N LYS A 558 -9.31 -16.21 7.42
CA LYS A 558 -9.75 -17.46 6.81
C LYS A 558 -11.22 -17.42 6.40
N TYR A 559 -12.01 -16.72 7.20
CA TYR A 559 -13.46 -16.77 7.15
C TYR A 559 -14.06 -15.64 6.32
N TRP A 560 -13.32 -14.54 6.19
CA TRP A 560 -13.78 -13.36 5.47
C TRP A 560 -13.10 -13.28 4.09
N SER A 561 -13.83 -13.66 3.05
CA SER A 561 -13.32 -13.83 1.68
C SER A 561 -12.58 -12.62 1.15
N SER A 562 -13.11 -11.40 1.35
CA SER A 562 -12.46 -10.16 0.91
C SER A 562 -11.09 -9.95 1.58
N LEU A 563 -11.00 -10.12 2.91
CA LEU A 563 -9.74 -10.02 3.65
C LEU A 563 -8.78 -11.16 3.28
N ARG A 564 -9.30 -12.37 3.07
CA ARG A 564 -8.54 -13.54 2.61
C ARG A 564 -7.85 -13.27 1.27
N ASN A 565 -8.62 -12.80 0.30
CA ASN A 565 -8.15 -12.55 -1.06
C ASN A 565 -7.12 -11.40 -1.06
N LEU A 566 -7.33 -10.37 -0.24
CA LEU A 566 -6.35 -9.29 -0.03
C LEU A 566 -5.03 -9.82 0.56
N VAL A 567 -5.10 -10.65 1.61
CA VAL A 567 -3.89 -11.24 2.23
C VAL A 567 -3.16 -12.16 1.26
N ILE A 568 -3.88 -12.99 0.49
CA ILE A 568 -3.29 -13.87 -0.53
C ILE A 568 -2.61 -13.05 -1.62
N SER A 569 -3.29 -12.03 -2.15
CA SER A 569 -2.73 -11.11 -3.16
C SER A 569 -1.44 -10.45 -2.64
N LEU A 570 -1.45 -9.93 -1.40
CA LEU A 570 -0.27 -9.35 -0.78
C LEU A 570 0.87 -10.37 -0.63
N LEU A 571 0.59 -11.59 -0.18
CA LEU A 571 1.61 -12.64 -0.06
C LEU A 571 2.21 -13.07 -1.41
N ASN A 572 1.40 -13.06 -2.47
CA ASN A 572 1.87 -13.33 -3.83
C ASN A 572 2.82 -12.22 -4.34
N SER A 573 2.52 -10.95 -4.01
CA SER A 573 3.35 -9.80 -4.39
C SER A 573 4.53 -9.53 -3.43
N MET A 574 4.61 -10.22 -2.28
CA MET A 574 5.67 -9.99 -1.26
C MET A 574 7.08 -10.07 -1.82
N ARG A 575 7.37 -10.93 -2.79
CA ARG A 575 8.71 -11.01 -3.39
C ARG A 575 9.09 -9.69 -4.08
N SER A 576 8.15 -9.06 -4.79
CA SER A 576 8.32 -7.75 -5.43
C SER A 576 8.44 -6.65 -4.37
N ILE A 577 7.53 -6.65 -3.39
CA ILE A 577 7.51 -5.69 -2.28
C ILE A 577 8.83 -5.70 -1.50
N ILE A 578 9.34 -6.86 -1.12
CA ILE A 578 10.60 -6.99 -0.37
C ILE A 578 11.77 -6.40 -1.17
N SER A 579 11.83 -6.64 -2.48
CA SER A 579 12.89 -6.08 -3.32
C SER A 579 12.83 -4.55 -3.39
N LEU A 580 11.63 -3.97 -3.43
CA LEU A 580 11.43 -2.51 -3.45
C LEU A 580 11.69 -1.88 -2.08
N LEU A 581 11.20 -2.49 -0.99
CA LEU A 581 11.46 -2.05 0.37
C LEU A 581 12.96 -2.12 0.71
N PHE A 582 13.67 -3.10 0.18
CA PHE A 582 15.12 -3.18 0.35
C PHE A 582 15.85 -2.03 -0.34
N LEU A 583 15.40 -1.60 -1.53
CA LEU A 583 15.95 -0.42 -2.19
C LEU A 583 15.65 0.86 -1.38
N LEU A 584 14.43 1.01 -0.89
CA LEU A 584 14.07 2.13 -0.02
C LEU A 584 14.93 2.13 1.26
N PHE A 585 15.11 0.98 1.89
CA PHE A 585 15.95 0.85 3.07
C PHE A 585 17.42 1.19 2.76
N LEU A 586 17.95 0.76 1.60
CA LEU A 586 19.29 1.14 1.15
C LEU A 586 19.41 2.66 0.96
N PHE A 587 18.40 3.31 0.37
CA PHE A 587 18.35 4.76 0.22
C PHE A 587 18.38 5.45 1.60
N ILE A 588 17.53 5.03 2.53
CA ILE A 588 17.50 5.55 3.92
C ILE A 588 18.86 5.35 4.58
N LEU A 589 19.47 4.17 4.44
CA LEU A 589 20.77 3.84 5.01
C LEU A 589 21.87 4.76 4.49
N ILE A 590 21.91 5.05 3.18
CA ILE A 590 22.90 5.95 2.58
C ILE A 590 22.76 7.35 3.15
N PHE A 591 21.54 7.89 3.22
CA PHE A 591 21.32 9.23 3.78
C PHE A 591 21.56 9.29 5.28
N ALA A 592 21.21 8.23 6.04
CA ALA A 592 21.47 8.16 7.47
C ALA A 592 22.98 8.21 7.76
N LEU A 593 23.77 7.40 7.04
CA LEU A 593 25.23 7.42 7.15
C LEU A 593 25.81 8.76 6.69
N LEU A 594 25.24 9.40 5.65
CA LEU A 594 25.72 10.69 5.16
C LEU A 594 25.46 11.79 6.19
N GLY A 595 24.26 11.79 6.76
CA GLY A 595 23.87 12.68 7.86
C GLY A 595 24.76 12.49 9.09
N MET A 596 25.15 11.27 9.43
CA MET A 596 26.12 11.00 10.51
C MET A 596 27.49 11.63 10.23
N GLN A 597 28.01 11.56 9.00
CA GLN A 597 29.32 12.16 8.69
C GLN A 597 29.26 13.70 8.67
N LEU A 598 28.16 14.26 8.17
CA LEU A 598 27.96 15.71 8.08
C LEU A 598 27.64 16.33 9.45
N PHE A 599 26.71 15.74 10.20
CA PHE A 599 26.11 16.32 11.42
C PHE A 599 26.43 15.56 12.72
N GLY A 600 27.10 14.41 12.65
CA GLY A 600 27.42 13.59 13.82
C GLY A 600 28.25 14.36 14.86
N GLY A 601 27.78 14.32 16.11
CA GLY A 601 28.36 15.05 17.24
C GLY A 601 28.19 16.58 17.17
N GLN A 602 27.58 17.13 16.11
CA GLN A 602 27.43 18.59 15.93
C GLN A 602 26.14 19.15 16.54
N PHE A 603 25.12 18.31 16.72
CA PHE A 603 23.84 18.69 17.33
C PHE A 603 23.96 18.79 18.85
N ASN A 604 24.95 19.54 19.32
CA ASN A 604 25.23 19.76 20.73
C ASN A 604 25.01 21.25 21.05
N PHE A 605 23.76 21.59 21.38
CA PHE A 605 23.37 22.96 21.70
C PHE A 605 23.42 23.20 23.21
N ALA A 606 23.35 24.48 23.63
CA ALA A 606 23.34 24.85 25.05
C ALA A 606 22.16 24.22 25.83
N ASN A 607 21.05 23.92 25.14
CA ASN A 607 19.86 23.29 25.70
C ASN A 607 19.94 21.75 25.72
N GLY A 608 21.07 21.18 25.29
CA GLY A 608 21.27 19.74 25.14
C GLY A 608 21.22 19.25 23.69
N THR A 609 21.37 17.95 23.52
CA THR A 609 21.23 17.27 22.23
C THR A 609 19.74 16.97 21.96
N PRO A 610 19.17 17.38 20.83
CA PRO A 610 17.78 17.07 20.47
C PRO A 610 17.60 15.56 20.25
N ALA A 611 16.36 15.07 20.40
CA ALA A 611 16.04 13.66 20.17
C ALA A 611 16.29 13.26 18.70
N THR A 612 15.97 14.16 17.77
CA THR A 612 16.25 14.05 16.32
C THR A 612 17.68 14.47 16.02
N ASN A 613 18.62 13.52 16.04
CA ASN A 613 20.04 13.79 15.81
C ASN A 613 20.72 12.71 14.97
N PHE A 614 21.98 12.98 14.60
CA PHE A 614 22.80 12.12 13.74
C PHE A 614 24.02 11.52 14.48
N ASN A 615 23.94 11.32 15.79
CA ASN A 615 25.09 10.84 16.58
C ASN A 615 25.31 9.33 16.45
N THR A 616 24.22 8.56 16.40
CA THR A 616 24.22 7.09 16.28
C THR A 616 23.39 6.64 15.09
N PHE A 617 23.71 5.46 14.54
CA PHE A 617 23.03 4.94 13.35
C PHE A 617 21.52 4.74 13.52
N PRO A 618 20.99 4.15 14.62
CA PRO A 618 19.55 3.98 14.77
C PRO A 618 18.78 5.32 14.84
N ILE A 619 19.32 6.33 15.53
CA ILE A 619 18.68 7.65 15.64
C ILE A 619 18.77 8.40 14.29
N ALA A 620 19.90 8.30 13.60
CA ALA A 620 20.04 8.85 12.25
C ALA A 620 19.06 8.21 11.26
N LEU A 621 18.87 6.89 11.34
CA LEU A 621 17.88 6.17 10.52
C LEU A 621 16.46 6.69 10.77
N LEU A 622 16.07 6.87 12.04
CA LEU A 622 14.78 7.43 12.42
C LEU A 622 14.62 8.89 11.97
N THR A 623 15.67 9.71 12.12
CA THR A 623 15.65 11.11 11.70
C THR A 623 15.49 11.24 10.19
N VAL A 624 16.18 10.40 9.40
CA VAL A 624 15.97 10.34 7.94
C VAL A 624 14.57 9.83 7.60
N PHE A 625 14.07 8.82 8.32
CA PHE A 625 12.71 8.33 8.13
C PHE A 625 11.65 9.42 8.39
N GLN A 626 11.80 10.20 9.47
CA GLN A 626 10.94 11.35 9.76
C GLN A 626 10.99 12.41 8.65
N ILE A 627 12.18 12.71 8.10
CA ILE A 627 12.28 13.64 6.97
C ILE A 627 11.55 13.09 5.73
N LEU A 628 11.58 11.77 5.51
CA LEU A 628 10.88 11.11 4.41
C LEU A 628 9.36 11.03 4.60
N THR A 629 8.84 11.09 5.82
CA THR A 629 7.39 11.23 6.04
C THR A 629 6.92 12.65 5.75
N GLY A 630 7.84 13.61 5.65
CA GLY A 630 7.56 15.02 5.47
C GLY A 630 7.17 15.74 6.78
N GLU A 631 7.33 15.08 7.92
CA GLU A 631 6.96 15.61 9.24
C GLU A 631 8.16 16.31 9.90
N ASP A 632 7.98 17.56 10.33
CA ASP A 632 9.01 18.35 11.05
C ASP A 632 10.41 18.35 10.39
N TRP A 633 10.48 18.13 9.07
CA TRP A 633 11.75 18.06 8.34
C TRP A 633 12.48 19.41 8.32
N ASN A 634 11.71 20.50 8.37
CA ASN A 634 12.16 21.88 8.47
C ASN A 634 12.88 22.15 9.81
N GLU A 635 12.39 21.62 10.93
CA GLU A 635 13.03 21.78 12.24
C GLU A 635 14.39 21.09 12.28
N VAL A 636 14.48 19.86 11.77
CA VAL A 636 15.77 19.14 11.64
C VAL A 636 16.73 19.91 10.73
N MET A 637 16.23 20.52 9.65
CA MET A 637 17.03 21.38 8.77
C MET A 637 17.55 22.62 9.50
N TYR A 638 16.72 23.32 10.29
CA TYR A 638 17.14 24.49 11.05
C TYR A 638 18.26 24.16 12.04
N GLN A 639 18.13 23.03 12.74
CA GLN A 639 19.17 22.53 13.64
C GLN A 639 20.45 22.15 12.87
N GLY A 640 20.30 21.55 11.68
CA GLY A 640 21.39 21.28 10.73
C GLY A 640 22.19 22.53 10.39
N ILE A 641 21.51 23.58 9.91
CA ILE A 641 22.13 24.86 9.52
C ILE A 641 22.79 25.54 10.74
N LYS A 642 22.10 25.56 11.88
CA LYS A 642 22.62 26.15 13.13
C LYS A 642 23.90 25.45 13.60
N SER A 643 23.95 24.12 13.52
CA SER A 643 25.11 23.33 13.95
C SER A 643 26.36 23.63 13.13
N GLN A 644 26.22 24.03 11.87
CA GLN A 644 27.31 24.32 10.93
C GLN A 644 27.70 25.80 10.89
N GLY A 645 27.50 26.53 11.99
CA GLY A 645 27.85 27.95 12.08
C GLY A 645 26.73 28.92 11.72
N GLY A 646 25.52 28.42 11.46
CA GLY A 646 24.33 29.23 11.19
C GLY A 646 24.32 29.93 9.82
N HIS A 647 23.31 30.76 9.60
CA HIS A 647 23.09 31.42 8.31
C HIS A 647 24.24 32.39 7.93
N LYS A 648 24.91 33.01 8.91
CA LYS A 648 25.99 34.00 8.70
C LYS A 648 27.36 33.39 8.34
N LYS A 649 27.64 32.13 8.68
CA LYS A 649 28.97 31.50 8.48
C LYS A 649 28.96 30.39 7.42
N GLY A 650 28.03 30.44 6.46
CA GLY A 650 27.97 29.50 5.35
C GLY A 650 27.18 28.20 5.63
N GLY A 651 26.54 28.08 6.80
CA GLY A 651 25.74 26.91 7.16
C GLY A 651 24.54 26.64 6.23
N MET A 652 24.11 27.63 5.45
CA MET A 652 22.99 27.51 4.51
C MET A 652 23.21 26.46 3.42
N ILE A 653 24.45 26.16 3.05
CA ILE A 653 24.73 25.14 2.01
C ILE A 653 24.26 23.74 2.44
N TYR A 654 24.22 23.48 3.75
CA TYR A 654 23.78 22.21 4.31
C TYR A 654 22.25 22.03 4.23
N ALA A 655 21.47 23.08 3.93
CA ALA A 655 20.05 22.96 3.60
C ALA A 655 19.83 22.05 2.38
N LEU A 656 20.80 22.02 1.45
CA LEU A 656 20.74 21.19 0.24
C LEU A 656 20.63 19.70 0.56
N TYR A 657 21.27 19.22 1.64
CA TYR A 657 21.13 17.84 2.10
C TYR A 657 19.66 17.48 2.37
N PHE A 658 18.95 18.35 3.11
CA PHE A 658 17.55 18.13 3.48
C PHE A 658 16.61 18.28 2.27
N ILE A 659 16.83 19.28 1.42
CA ILE A 659 16.04 19.47 0.19
C ILE A 659 16.18 18.27 -0.74
N VAL A 660 17.40 17.78 -0.96
CA VAL A 660 17.66 16.59 -1.79
C VAL A 660 17.00 15.36 -1.18
N LEU A 661 17.12 15.18 0.14
CA LEU A 661 16.49 14.05 0.83
C LEU A 661 14.97 14.07 0.71
N VAL A 662 14.31 15.22 0.90
CA VAL A 662 12.85 15.36 0.74
C VAL A 662 12.43 15.10 -0.71
N LEU A 663 13.10 15.72 -1.69
CA LEU A 663 12.74 15.58 -3.11
C LEU A 663 12.97 14.16 -3.66
N PHE A 664 14.20 13.64 -3.55
CA PHE A 664 14.53 12.31 -4.07
C PHE A 664 13.95 11.18 -3.22
N GLY A 665 13.82 11.41 -1.92
CA GLY A 665 13.22 10.45 -1.00
C GLY A 665 11.73 10.27 -1.25
N ASN A 666 10.97 11.36 -1.32
CA ASN A 666 9.54 11.28 -1.63
C ASN A 666 9.30 10.78 -3.06
N TYR A 667 10.18 11.11 -4.00
CA TYR A 667 10.16 10.51 -5.34
C TYR A 667 10.35 8.98 -5.29
N THR A 668 11.35 8.51 -4.56
CA THR A 668 11.62 7.07 -4.41
C THR A 668 10.46 6.36 -3.71
N LEU A 669 9.93 6.95 -2.64
CA LEU A 669 8.75 6.44 -1.93
C LEU A 669 7.52 6.34 -2.84
N LEU A 670 7.25 7.40 -3.60
CA LEU A 670 6.09 7.45 -4.49
C LEU A 670 6.19 6.43 -5.62
N ASN A 671 7.39 6.23 -6.19
CA ASN A 671 7.61 5.19 -7.18
C ASN A 671 7.46 3.77 -6.61
N VAL A 672 7.95 3.53 -5.39
CA VAL A 672 7.77 2.23 -4.71
C VAL A 672 6.30 2.00 -4.40
N PHE A 673 5.60 3.00 -3.87
CA PHE A 673 4.17 2.93 -3.57
C PHE A 673 3.33 2.67 -4.82
N LEU A 674 3.57 3.41 -5.90
CA LEU A 674 2.84 3.24 -7.16
C LEU A 674 3.10 1.88 -7.80
N ALA A 675 4.36 1.40 -7.80
CA ALA A 675 4.67 0.07 -8.29
C ALA A 675 3.89 -1.02 -7.53
N ILE A 676 3.89 -0.95 -6.19
CA ILE A 676 3.16 -1.90 -5.34
C ILE A 676 1.64 -1.79 -5.54
N ALA A 677 1.11 -0.57 -5.62
CA ALA A 677 -0.32 -0.35 -5.80
C ALA A 677 -0.80 -0.86 -7.16
N VAL A 678 -0.04 -0.64 -8.23
CA VAL A 678 -0.35 -1.12 -9.57
C VAL A 678 -0.32 -2.65 -9.64
N ASP A 679 0.73 -3.27 -9.09
CA ASP A 679 0.85 -4.73 -9.06
C ASP A 679 -0.32 -5.36 -8.26
N ASN A 680 -0.63 -4.81 -7.08
CA ASN A 680 -1.70 -5.33 -6.24
C ASN A 680 -3.10 -5.09 -6.83
N LEU A 681 -3.34 -3.95 -7.48
CA LEU A 681 -4.61 -3.66 -8.15
C LEU A 681 -4.81 -4.57 -9.37
N ALA A 682 -3.75 -4.83 -10.14
CA ALA A 682 -3.81 -5.75 -11.27
C ALA A 682 -4.12 -7.19 -10.82
N ASP A 683 -3.47 -7.64 -9.74
CA ASP A 683 -3.76 -8.94 -9.14
C ASP A 683 -5.21 -9.00 -8.62
N ALA A 684 -5.69 -7.94 -7.95
CA ALA A 684 -7.07 -7.87 -7.47
C ALA A 684 -8.10 -7.89 -8.60
N GLU A 685 -7.89 -7.12 -9.68
CA GLU A 685 -8.72 -7.14 -10.88
C GLU A 685 -8.79 -8.55 -11.48
N SER A 686 -7.64 -9.23 -11.59
CA SER A 686 -7.58 -10.58 -12.13
C SER A 686 -8.30 -11.62 -11.27
N LEU A 687 -8.20 -11.51 -9.94
CA LEU A 687 -8.92 -12.37 -9.00
C LEU A 687 -10.42 -12.13 -9.06
N THR A 688 -10.86 -10.86 -9.16
CA THR A 688 -12.29 -10.56 -9.32
C THR A 688 -12.86 -10.99 -10.67
N ALA A 689 -12.02 -11.06 -11.71
CA ALA A 689 -12.42 -11.63 -12.99
C ALA A 689 -12.59 -13.14 -12.87
N ILE A 690 -11.63 -13.84 -12.25
CA ILE A 690 -11.72 -15.28 -11.99
C ILE A 690 -12.94 -15.62 -11.12
N ASP A 691 -13.18 -14.88 -10.02
CA ASP A 691 -14.33 -15.13 -9.15
C ASP A 691 -15.66 -14.95 -9.93
N LYS A 692 -15.74 -14.00 -10.87
CA LYS A 692 -16.92 -13.82 -11.73
C LYS A 692 -17.05 -14.92 -12.79
N ASP A 693 -15.94 -15.35 -13.36
CA ASP A 693 -15.91 -16.44 -14.33
C ASP A 693 -16.35 -17.75 -13.64
N ASP A 694 -15.84 -18.03 -12.43
CA ASP A 694 -16.26 -19.17 -11.59
C ASP A 694 -17.76 -19.09 -11.19
N GLU A 695 -18.28 -17.89 -10.87
CA GLU A 695 -19.70 -17.67 -10.58
C GLU A 695 -20.58 -17.90 -11.82
N ASN A 696 -20.10 -17.50 -13.00
CA ASN A 696 -20.80 -17.72 -14.28
C ASN A 696 -20.76 -19.19 -14.68
N GLU A 697 -19.62 -19.88 -14.51
CA GLU A 697 -19.48 -21.31 -14.75
C GLU A 697 -20.41 -22.11 -13.83
N GLN A 698 -20.50 -21.78 -12.53
CA GLN A 698 -21.44 -22.43 -11.61
C GLN A 698 -22.91 -22.16 -11.96
N GLN A 699 -23.24 -20.97 -12.47
CA GLN A 699 -24.58 -20.67 -12.97
C GLN A 699 -24.90 -21.46 -14.25
N GLN A 700 -23.92 -21.62 -15.14
CA GLN A 700 -24.05 -22.45 -16.35
C GLN A 700 -24.21 -23.93 -15.98
N GLU A 701 -23.37 -24.49 -15.11
CA GLU A 701 -23.50 -25.87 -14.63
C GLU A 701 -24.87 -26.11 -13.96
N GLY A 702 -25.35 -25.17 -13.13
CA GLY A 702 -26.68 -25.27 -12.51
C GLY A 702 -27.84 -25.17 -13.51
N GLN A 703 -27.68 -24.39 -14.58
CA GLN A 703 -28.64 -24.34 -15.69
C GLN A 703 -28.61 -25.61 -16.55
N GLU A 704 -27.43 -26.17 -16.82
CA GLU A 704 -27.25 -27.43 -17.56
C GLU A 704 -27.79 -28.63 -16.78
N GLU A 705 -27.56 -28.72 -15.47
CA GLU A 705 -28.15 -29.75 -14.62
C GLU A 705 -29.69 -29.63 -14.56
N SER A 706 -30.21 -28.40 -14.53
CA SER A 706 -31.65 -28.15 -14.60
C SER A 706 -32.24 -28.52 -15.97
N ALA A 707 -31.51 -28.23 -17.06
CA ALA A 707 -31.89 -28.57 -18.43
C ALA A 707 -31.88 -30.10 -18.67
N GLN A 708 -30.84 -30.80 -18.19
CA GLN A 708 -30.79 -32.27 -18.23
C GLN A 708 -31.87 -32.93 -17.37
N GLY A 709 -32.21 -32.33 -16.22
CA GLY A 709 -33.34 -32.75 -15.39
C GLY A 709 -34.70 -32.57 -16.08
N SER A 710 -34.87 -31.54 -16.92
CA SER A 710 -36.08 -31.37 -17.74
C SER A 710 -36.14 -32.31 -18.95
N ILE A 711 -35.02 -32.58 -19.62
CA ILE A 711 -34.97 -33.52 -20.76
C ILE A 711 -35.32 -34.95 -20.33
N MET A 712 -34.91 -35.38 -19.12
CA MET A 712 -35.33 -36.68 -18.56
C MET A 712 -36.83 -36.76 -18.20
N ASN A 713 -37.54 -35.63 -18.10
CA ASN A 713 -38.98 -35.60 -17.86
C ASN A 713 -39.80 -35.45 -19.16
N GLU A 714 -39.21 -34.96 -20.24
CA GLU A 714 -39.88 -34.80 -21.56
C GLU A 714 -39.78 -36.06 -22.45
N GLU A 715 -38.84 -36.98 -22.22
CA GLU A 715 -38.80 -38.29 -22.91
C GLU A 715 -39.97 -39.24 -22.54
N GLY A 716 -40.91 -38.79 -21.69
CA GLY A 716 -42.12 -39.53 -21.34
C GLY A 716 -43.35 -39.24 -22.22
N GLU A 717 -43.34 -38.17 -23.02
CA GLU A 717 -44.51 -37.76 -23.82
C GLU A 717 -44.08 -37.11 -25.14
N GLU A 718 -43.80 -37.92 -26.17
CA GLU A 718 -44.13 -37.68 -27.59
C GLU A 718 -43.47 -38.74 -28.50
N GLU A 719 -44.03 -39.95 -28.51
CA GLU A 719 -43.94 -40.83 -29.68
C GLU A 719 -45.03 -40.39 -30.67
N GLY A 720 -44.67 -39.66 -31.72
CA GLY A 720 -45.65 -39.35 -32.76
C GLY A 720 -45.27 -38.33 -33.83
N SER A 721 -44.14 -38.51 -34.52
CA SER A 721 -44.01 -38.26 -35.98
C SER A 721 -42.52 -38.23 -36.37
N MET A 722 -42.03 -39.33 -36.91
CA MET A 722 -40.76 -39.37 -37.62
C MET A 722 -41.04 -39.51 -39.12
N MET A 723 -40.83 -38.45 -39.90
CA MET A 723 -40.58 -38.58 -41.34
C MET A 723 -39.92 -37.32 -41.94
N SER A 724 -38.85 -37.57 -42.70
CA SER A 724 -38.19 -36.66 -43.69
C SER A 724 -37.24 -35.63 -43.06
N LEU A 725 -35.97 -35.44 -43.46
CA LEU A 725 -35.19 -35.75 -44.66
C LEU A 725 -33.72 -35.99 -44.28
N ARG A 726 -33.08 -36.98 -44.91
CA ARG A 726 -31.63 -37.17 -44.99
C ARG A 726 -31.28 -37.35 -46.46
N GLU A 727 -30.62 -36.36 -47.04
CA GLU A 727 -29.86 -36.32 -48.30
C GLU A 727 -29.36 -34.86 -48.37
N ASP A 728 -28.06 -34.54 -48.42
CA ASP A 728 -27.20 -34.80 -49.56
C ASP A 728 -25.69 -34.79 -49.20
N MET A 729 -24.91 -35.54 -49.96
CA MET A 729 -23.44 -35.45 -50.02
C MET A 729 -23.03 -34.55 -51.20
N GLY A 730 -21.93 -33.80 -51.09
CA GLY A 730 -21.22 -33.35 -52.29
C GLY A 730 -20.26 -32.17 -52.13
N GLU A 731 -18.96 -32.50 -52.18
CA GLU A 731 -17.83 -31.79 -52.82
C GLU A 731 -17.41 -30.38 -52.36
N GLY A 732 -16.09 -30.18 -52.38
CA GLY A 732 -15.42 -29.04 -51.79
C GLY A 732 -15.13 -27.89 -52.74
N GLU A 733 -14.70 -26.78 -52.16
CA GLU A 733 -13.93 -25.72 -52.81
C GLU A 733 -13.10 -24.99 -51.73
N GLU A 734 -11.82 -24.77 -52.04
CA GLU A 734 -10.95 -23.82 -51.34
C GLU A 734 -11.50 -22.39 -51.55
N ILE A 735 -11.38 -21.49 -50.56
CA ILE A 735 -10.97 -20.08 -50.71
C ILE A 735 -10.87 -19.40 -49.32
N GLU A 736 -9.69 -18.81 -49.12
CA GLU A 736 -9.25 -17.58 -48.44
C GLU A 736 -10.03 -16.92 -47.29
N ASP A 737 -9.21 -16.49 -46.31
CA ASP A 737 -9.35 -15.43 -45.31
C ASP A 737 -10.61 -14.53 -45.40
N GLU A 738 -11.45 -14.58 -44.36
CA GLU A 738 -12.10 -13.37 -43.85
C GLU A 738 -12.40 -13.47 -42.34
N SER A 739 -12.00 -12.43 -41.63
CA SER A 739 -12.21 -12.23 -40.20
C SER A 739 -13.69 -12.06 -39.88
N VAL A 740 -14.29 -13.02 -39.18
CA VAL A 740 -15.63 -12.89 -38.61
C VAL A 740 -15.52 -12.77 -37.10
N ARG A 741 -16.00 -11.62 -36.60
CA ARG A 741 -16.34 -11.37 -35.20
C ARG A 741 -17.47 -12.33 -34.84
N GLU A 742 -17.26 -13.19 -33.86
CA GLU A 742 -18.34 -13.98 -33.26
C GLU A 742 -19.27 -13.01 -32.52
N GLU A 743 -20.48 -12.84 -33.05
CA GLU A 743 -21.63 -12.34 -32.32
C GLU A 743 -22.08 -13.46 -31.36
N GLU A 744 -21.88 -13.26 -30.06
CA GLU A 744 -22.55 -14.06 -29.04
C GLU A 744 -24.03 -13.65 -28.99
N GLU A 745 -24.91 -14.50 -29.53
CA GLU A 745 -26.33 -14.50 -29.21
C GLU A 745 -26.50 -14.84 -27.71
N VAL A 746 -26.69 -13.82 -26.88
CA VAL A 746 -27.10 -14.00 -25.49
C VAL A 746 -28.56 -14.43 -25.46
N GLY A 747 -28.76 -15.72 -25.18
CA GLY A 747 -30.04 -16.31 -24.85
C GLY A 747 -30.75 -15.55 -23.72
N LYS A 748 -32.05 -15.32 -23.91
CA LYS A 748 -32.95 -14.76 -22.90
C LYS A 748 -33.06 -15.72 -21.72
N VAL A 749 -32.39 -15.41 -20.62
CA VAL A 749 -32.68 -16.01 -19.31
C VAL A 749 -33.84 -15.23 -18.67
N ASN A 750 -34.92 -15.93 -18.35
CA ASN A 750 -36.04 -15.40 -17.57
C ASN A 750 -35.56 -15.01 -16.16
N LEU A 751 -35.58 -13.71 -15.88
CA LEU A 751 -35.38 -13.16 -14.54
C LEU A 751 -36.74 -12.74 -13.95
N GLU A 752 -37.49 -13.70 -13.41
CA GLU A 752 -38.59 -13.39 -12.50
C GLU A 752 -38.03 -13.24 -11.08
N ASN A 753 -38.50 -12.16 -10.42
CA ASN A 753 -38.20 -11.70 -9.05
C ASN A 753 -36.89 -10.91 -8.83
N CYS A 754 -36.95 -9.62 -9.14
CA CYS A 754 -36.49 -8.57 -8.21
C CYS A 754 -37.28 -7.27 -8.42
N ASP A 755 -37.51 -6.58 -7.31
CA ASP A 755 -38.45 -5.49 -7.12
C ASP A 755 -38.34 -4.30 -8.10
N SER A 756 -39.51 -3.75 -8.40
CA SER A 756 -39.76 -2.64 -9.31
C SER A 756 -39.20 -1.31 -8.79
N GLU A 757 -38.17 -0.79 -9.45
CA GLU A 757 -37.91 0.66 -9.56
C GLU A 757 -37.67 1.03 -11.04
N LEU A 758 -38.78 1.22 -11.73
CA LEU A 758 -38.85 1.71 -13.11
C LEU A 758 -38.53 3.21 -13.18
N TYR A 759 -37.25 3.60 -13.30
CA TYR A 759 -36.88 4.91 -13.87
C TYR A 759 -35.48 4.92 -14.53
N ASP A 760 -35.50 5.26 -15.82
CA ASP A 760 -34.45 5.87 -16.67
C ASP A 760 -33.41 4.97 -17.37
N TYR A 761 -33.88 4.15 -18.33
CA TYR A 761 -33.03 3.37 -19.27
C TYR A 761 -32.77 4.07 -20.63
N SER A 762 -33.03 5.38 -20.78
CA SER A 762 -32.74 6.08 -22.04
C SER A 762 -31.36 6.73 -22.11
N TYR A 763 -30.49 6.53 -21.10
CA TYR A 763 -29.15 7.13 -21.05
C TYR A 763 -28.02 6.18 -21.46
N GLN A 764 -28.28 4.87 -21.51
CA GLN A 764 -27.26 3.85 -21.83
C GLN A 764 -27.13 3.60 -23.35
N ALA A 765 -28.18 3.87 -24.13
CA ALA A 765 -28.21 3.57 -25.57
C ALA A 765 -27.30 4.49 -26.43
N ASP A 766 -27.04 5.72 -25.98
CA ASP A 766 -26.17 6.66 -26.72
C ASP A 766 -24.66 6.40 -26.50
N ILE A 767 -24.29 5.57 -25.52
CA ILE A 767 -22.88 5.23 -25.23
C ILE A 767 -22.43 4.02 -26.06
N MET A 768 -23.33 3.14 -26.47
CA MET A 768 -22.98 1.92 -27.22
C MET A 768 -22.92 2.09 -28.75
N ASN A 769 -23.36 3.23 -29.29
CA ASN A 769 -23.44 3.46 -30.75
C ASN A 769 -22.38 4.43 -31.31
N ASN A 770 -21.32 4.75 -30.57
CA ASN A 770 -20.30 5.69 -31.04
C ASN A 770 -18.89 5.20 -30.73
N GLU A 771 -18.27 4.49 -31.67
CA GLU A 771 -16.88 3.99 -31.56
C GLU A 771 -15.81 5.10 -31.70
N ASP A 772 -16.18 6.36 -31.90
CA ASP A 772 -15.25 7.48 -31.96
C ASP A 772 -15.75 8.71 -31.19
N ALA A 773 -15.42 8.85 -29.90
CA ALA A 773 -15.49 10.15 -29.23
C ALA A 773 -14.63 10.26 -27.97
N ARG A 774 -13.65 11.18 -28.02
CA ARG A 774 -13.00 11.83 -26.87
C ARG A 774 -14.07 12.22 -25.81
N PRO A 775 -13.82 12.05 -24.49
CA PRO A 775 -14.79 12.42 -23.47
C PRO A 775 -15.12 13.92 -23.55
N ARG A 776 -16.40 14.26 -23.82
CA ARG A 776 -16.88 15.65 -23.83
C ARG A 776 -16.84 16.25 -22.42
N ARG A 777 -16.53 17.55 -22.32
CA ARG A 777 -16.50 18.27 -21.02
C ARG A 777 -17.91 18.32 -20.42
N LEU A 778 -18.01 18.13 -19.11
CA LEU A 778 -19.27 18.17 -18.34
C LEU A 778 -20.08 19.48 -18.53
N SER A 779 -19.41 20.56 -18.96
CA SER A 779 -20.04 21.85 -19.31
C SER A 779 -20.93 21.80 -20.56
N GLU A 780 -20.85 20.76 -21.39
CA GLU A 780 -21.62 20.63 -22.64
C GLU A 780 -22.89 19.80 -22.49
N PHE A 781 -23.17 19.24 -21.30
CA PHE A 781 -24.43 18.55 -21.01
C PHE A 781 -25.57 19.56 -20.81
N LYS A 782 -26.17 20.03 -21.91
CA LYS A 782 -27.52 20.60 -21.87
C LYS A 782 -28.53 19.47 -21.64
N SER A 783 -28.68 19.04 -20.39
CA SER A 783 -29.83 18.24 -19.99
C SER A 783 -31.11 19.06 -20.21
N ALA A 784 -31.86 18.74 -21.26
CA ALA A 784 -33.20 19.27 -21.43
C ALA A 784 -34.01 18.93 -20.17
N THR A 785 -34.53 19.94 -19.49
CA THR A 785 -35.32 19.78 -18.26
C THR A 785 -36.63 19.09 -18.61
N LYS A 786 -36.65 17.76 -18.66
CA LYS A 786 -37.87 16.98 -18.86
C LYS A 786 -38.76 17.24 -17.65
N LYS A 787 -39.82 18.05 -17.83
CA LYS A 787 -40.79 18.37 -16.76
C LYS A 787 -41.36 17.05 -16.26
N GLN A 788 -41.20 16.76 -14.97
CA GLN A 788 -41.71 15.52 -14.39
C GLN A 788 -43.25 15.54 -14.45
N PRO A 789 -43.90 14.43 -14.85
CA PRO A 789 -45.36 14.35 -14.86
C PRO A 789 -45.90 14.32 -13.42
N ILE A 790 -47.12 14.83 -13.21
CA ILE A 790 -47.80 14.77 -11.91
C ILE A 790 -48.05 13.30 -11.56
N PRO A 791 -47.67 12.82 -10.37
CA PRO A 791 -47.94 11.44 -9.97
C PRO A 791 -49.46 11.13 -9.99
N PRO A 792 -49.89 9.98 -10.55
CA PRO A 792 -51.30 9.67 -10.74
C PRO A 792 -52.06 9.42 -9.41
N ALA A 793 -51.34 9.01 -8.35
CA ALA A 793 -51.91 8.81 -7.02
C ALA A 793 -52.31 10.13 -6.35
N SER A 794 -53.33 10.10 -5.48
CA SER A 794 -53.77 11.29 -4.73
C SER A 794 -52.76 11.67 -3.63
N SER A 795 -52.50 12.98 -3.48
CA SER A 795 -51.68 13.50 -2.38
C SER A 795 -52.53 13.65 -1.10
N PHE A 796 -52.03 13.16 0.04
CA PHE A 796 -52.73 13.10 1.33
C PHE A 796 -54.12 12.44 1.29
N PHE A 797 -54.42 11.64 0.25
CA PHE A 797 -55.76 11.11 -0.03
C PHE A 797 -56.85 12.17 -0.28
N ILE A 798 -56.48 13.46 -0.39
CA ILE A 798 -57.39 14.60 -0.55
C ILE A 798 -57.24 15.25 -1.94
N PHE A 799 -56.00 15.33 -2.46
CA PHE A 799 -55.71 16.02 -3.72
C PHE A 799 -55.48 15.03 -4.88
N SER A 800 -56.53 14.79 -5.67
CA SER A 800 -56.45 14.07 -6.95
C SER A 800 -55.45 14.72 -7.92
N ALA A 801 -54.90 13.95 -8.87
CA ALA A 801 -54.02 14.46 -9.94
C ALA A 801 -54.66 15.55 -10.81
N THR A 802 -55.99 15.61 -10.86
CA THR A 802 -56.77 16.62 -11.61
C THR A 802 -57.16 17.85 -10.79
N ASN A 803 -56.81 17.91 -9.50
CA ASN A 803 -57.19 19.03 -8.65
C ASN A 803 -56.48 20.33 -9.10
N PRO A 804 -57.21 21.44 -9.32
CA PRO A 804 -56.63 22.69 -9.83
C PRO A 804 -55.54 23.25 -8.90
N PHE A 805 -55.68 23.07 -7.59
CA PHE A 805 -54.69 23.53 -6.62
C PHE A 805 -53.39 22.73 -6.67
N ARG A 806 -53.46 21.40 -6.89
CA ARG A 806 -52.27 20.55 -7.04
C ARG A 806 -51.54 20.81 -8.36
N VAL A 807 -52.30 21.03 -9.45
CA VAL A 807 -51.75 21.42 -10.76
C VAL A 807 -51.05 22.78 -10.65
N TRP A 808 -51.64 23.73 -9.93
CA TRP A 808 -51.03 25.04 -9.65
C TRP A 808 -49.74 24.92 -8.83
N CYS A 809 -49.74 24.14 -7.74
CA CYS A 809 -48.53 23.88 -6.95
C CYS A 809 -47.42 23.22 -7.78
N HIS A 810 -47.78 22.25 -8.64
CA HIS A 810 -46.85 21.59 -9.55
C HIS A 810 -46.32 22.54 -10.64
N TRP A 811 -47.13 23.48 -11.12
CA TRP A 811 -46.70 24.53 -12.04
C TRP A 811 -45.66 25.46 -11.41
N ILE A 812 -45.88 25.89 -10.15
CA ILE A 812 -44.91 26.72 -9.41
C ILE A 812 -43.60 25.96 -9.18
N CYS A 813 -43.67 24.72 -8.72
CA CYS A 813 -42.48 23.93 -8.39
C CYS A 813 -41.58 23.67 -9.62
N ASN A 814 -42.18 23.58 -10.80
CA ASN A 814 -41.47 23.35 -12.08
C ASN A 814 -41.05 24.65 -12.79
N HIS A 815 -41.34 25.83 -12.23
CA HIS A 815 -40.95 27.09 -12.84
C HIS A 815 -39.46 27.36 -12.59
N ASP A 816 -38.70 27.67 -13.65
CA ASP A 816 -37.24 27.84 -13.56
C ASP A 816 -36.83 28.97 -12.61
N HIS A 817 -37.61 30.06 -12.57
CA HIS A 817 -37.37 31.17 -11.64
C HIS A 817 -37.61 30.78 -10.17
N PHE A 818 -38.54 29.86 -9.89
CA PHE A 818 -38.79 29.39 -8.53
C PHE A 818 -37.60 28.59 -8.00
N GLY A 819 -37.05 27.69 -8.82
CA GLY A 819 -35.84 26.94 -8.49
C GLY A 819 -34.64 27.84 -8.20
N ASN A 820 -34.40 28.84 -9.07
CA ASN A 820 -33.31 29.79 -8.90
C ASN A 820 -33.50 30.71 -7.68
N ALA A 821 -34.72 31.17 -7.42
CA ALA A 821 -35.03 31.99 -6.24
C ALA A 821 -34.76 31.23 -4.94
N ILE A 822 -35.15 29.96 -4.85
CA ILE A 822 -34.85 29.11 -3.70
C ILE A 822 -33.33 28.90 -3.54
N LEU A 823 -32.61 28.69 -4.65
CA LEU A 823 -31.14 28.55 -4.60
C LEU A 823 -30.47 29.82 -4.05
N VAL A 824 -30.90 31.00 -4.50
CA VAL A 824 -30.42 32.28 -3.96
C VAL A 824 -30.76 32.40 -2.48
N CYS A 825 -31.97 32.02 -2.06
CA CYS A 825 -32.35 31.99 -0.64
C CYS A 825 -31.45 31.05 0.18
N ILE A 826 -31.08 29.88 -0.35
CA ILE A 826 -30.13 28.96 0.31
C ILE A 826 -28.76 29.61 0.46
N MET A 827 -28.26 30.27 -0.60
CA MET A 827 -26.95 30.94 -0.57
C MET A 827 -26.92 32.09 0.44
N VAL A 828 -27.94 32.97 0.42
CA VAL A 828 -28.05 34.09 1.36
C VAL A 828 -28.26 33.60 2.79
N SER A 829 -29.13 32.60 3.01
CA SER A 829 -29.34 32.01 4.33
C SER A 829 -28.05 31.42 4.90
N SER A 830 -27.23 30.79 4.05
CA SER A 830 -25.92 30.23 4.44
C SER A 830 -24.89 31.32 4.75
N ALA A 831 -24.86 32.40 3.96
CA ALA A 831 -23.97 33.53 4.20
C ALA A 831 -24.29 34.27 5.51
N LEU A 832 -25.58 34.43 5.83
CA LEU A 832 -26.02 35.03 7.09
C LEU A 832 -25.66 34.18 8.31
N LEU A 833 -25.65 32.84 8.17
CA LEU A 833 -25.16 31.96 9.23
C LEU A 833 -23.67 32.19 9.52
N ALA A 834 -22.86 32.46 8.50
CA ALA A 834 -21.44 32.78 8.66
C ALA A 834 -21.19 34.17 9.30
N ALA A 835 -22.18 35.07 9.27
CA ALA A 835 -22.10 36.40 9.87
C ALA A 835 -22.52 36.45 11.36
N GLU A 836 -23.00 35.35 11.92
CA GLU A 836 -23.40 35.24 13.33
C GLU A 836 -22.20 35.47 14.26
N ASP A 837 -22.36 36.30 15.30
CA ASP A 837 -21.35 36.46 16.35
C ASP A 837 -21.49 35.34 17.39
N PRO A 838 -20.55 34.40 17.52
CA PRO A 838 -20.63 33.35 18.51
C PRO A 838 -20.33 33.84 19.94
N LEU A 839 -19.62 34.97 20.10
CA LEU A 839 -19.16 35.46 21.41
C LEU A 839 -20.24 36.24 22.16
N ARG A 840 -21.07 36.99 21.42
CA ARG A 840 -22.08 37.89 22.00
C ARG A 840 -23.47 37.64 21.40
N SER A 841 -24.26 36.80 22.07
CA SER A 841 -25.61 36.42 21.61
C SER A 841 -26.58 37.60 21.48
N ASN A 842 -26.47 38.62 22.33
CA ASN A 842 -27.46 39.71 22.44
C ASN A 842 -27.10 40.97 21.62
N THR A 843 -26.21 40.85 20.63
CA THR A 843 -25.82 41.97 19.77
C THR A 843 -26.94 42.30 18.78
N ASP A 844 -27.14 43.58 18.43
CA ASP A 844 -28.13 44.00 17.42
C ASP A 844 -27.98 43.25 16.09
N ARG A 845 -26.74 42.97 15.69
CA ARG A 845 -26.42 42.11 14.54
C ARG A 845 -27.08 40.73 14.65
N ASN A 846 -26.93 40.05 15.78
CA ASN A 846 -27.50 38.71 15.99
C ASN A 846 -29.02 38.75 16.09
N ASN A 847 -29.60 39.82 16.67
CA ASN A 847 -31.05 40.00 16.69
C ASN A 847 -31.62 40.16 15.26
N ILE A 848 -30.96 40.96 14.41
CA ILE A 848 -31.31 41.14 13.00
C ILE A 848 -31.15 39.82 12.22
N LEU A 849 -30.05 39.11 12.43
CA LEU A 849 -29.80 37.80 11.83
C LEU A 849 -30.87 36.78 12.23
N GLY A 850 -31.35 36.83 13.47
CA GLY A 850 -32.46 36.00 13.95
C GLY A 850 -33.78 36.26 13.21
N TYR A 851 -34.10 37.50 12.85
CA TYR A 851 -35.28 37.79 12.03
C TYR A 851 -35.16 37.23 10.61
N PHE A 852 -33.98 37.37 9.99
CA PHE A 852 -33.72 36.74 8.69
C PHE A 852 -33.80 35.21 8.77
N ASP A 853 -33.33 34.62 9.86
CA ASP A 853 -33.40 33.18 10.10
C ASP A 853 -34.85 32.65 10.08
N ASN A 854 -35.75 33.37 10.77
CA ASN A 854 -37.18 33.09 10.79
C ASN A 854 -37.80 33.22 9.39
N PHE A 855 -37.43 34.28 8.66
CA PHE A 855 -37.89 34.52 7.28
C PHE A 855 -37.49 33.38 6.35
N PHE A 856 -36.21 32.98 6.33
CA PHE A 856 -35.76 31.88 5.47
C PHE A 856 -36.38 30.55 5.86
N THR A 857 -36.53 30.27 7.17
CA THR A 857 -37.22 29.07 7.64
C THR A 857 -38.67 29.02 7.15
N ALA A 858 -39.37 30.15 7.14
CA ALA A 858 -40.72 30.24 6.58
C ALA A 858 -40.74 29.99 5.06
N VAL A 859 -39.86 30.63 4.29
CA VAL A 859 -39.75 30.43 2.83
C VAL A 859 -39.52 28.96 2.49
N PHE A 860 -38.63 28.29 3.23
CA PHE A 860 -38.32 26.87 3.02
C PHE A 860 -39.43 25.93 3.47
N THR A 861 -40.16 26.29 4.52
CA THR A 861 -41.35 25.55 4.94
C THR A 861 -42.42 25.60 3.85
N ILE A 862 -42.65 26.78 3.26
CA ILE A 862 -43.58 26.96 2.14
C ILE A 862 -43.13 26.13 0.92
N GLU A 863 -41.85 26.16 0.57
CA GLU A 863 -41.29 25.35 -0.52
C GLU A 863 -41.57 23.84 -0.32
N ILE A 864 -41.31 23.31 0.88
CA ILE A 864 -41.55 21.89 1.18
C ILE A 864 -43.04 21.56 1.14
N ILE A 865 -43.91 22.43 1.67
CA ILE A 865 -45.37 22.25 1.60
C ILE A 865 -45.83 22.18 0.14
N LEU A 866 -45.40 23.11 -0.71
CA LEU A 866 -45.73 23.11 -2.14
C LEU A 866 -45.28 21.82 -2.83
N LYS A 867 -44.07 21.32 -2.51
CA LYS A 867 -43.53 20.07 -3.05
C LYS A 867 -44.29 18.84 -2.55
N ILE A 868 -44.64 18.75 -1.27
CA ILE A 868 -45.41 17.63 -0.73
C ILE A 868 -46.82 17.60 -1.31
N ILE A 869 -47.47 18.76 -1.54
CA ILE A 869 -48.79 18.81 -2.19
C ILE A 869 -48.68 18.33 -3.65
N SER A 870 -47.61 18.73 -4.34
CA SER A 870 -47.36 18.40 -5.74
C SER A 870 -47.05 16.90 -5.97
N TYR A 871 -46.04 16.37 -5.26
CA TYR A 871 -45.52 15.01 -5.42
C TYR A 871 -46.13 14.00 -4.43
N GLY A 872 -46.84 14.44 -3.38
CA GLY A 872 -47.35 13.60 -2.30
C GLY A 872 -46.30 13.16 -1.28
N PHE A 873 -46.76 12.60 -0.15
CA PHE A 873 -45.93 12.46 1.05
C PHE A 873 -45.03 11.19 1.05
N ILE A 874 -45.61 9.99 1.21
CA ILE A 874 -44.84 8.72 1.39
C ILE A 874 -45.37 7.53 0.56
N PHE A 875 -46.68 7.36 0.41
CA PHE A 875 -47.28 6.05 0.06
C PHE A 875 -47.18 5.57 -1.39
N HIS A 876 -46.68 6.35 -2.35
CA HIS A 876 -46.61 5.95 -3.77
C HIS A 876 -45.20 6.13 -4.35
N ASP A 877 -44.90 5.45 -5.46
CA ASP A 877 -43.54 5.37 -6.04
C ASP A 877 -43.01 6.70 -6.62
N GLY A 878 -43.86 7.73 -6.68
CA GLY A 878 -43.50 9.12 -7.03
C GLY A 878 -43.48 10.09 -5.84
N ALA A 879 -43.61 9.60 -4.60
CA ALA A 879 -43.77 10.42 -3.42
C ALA A 879 -42.48 11.19 -3.03
N PHE A 880 -42.67 12.36 -2.43
CA PHE A 880 -41.58 13.28 -2.06
C PHE A 880 -40.50 12.61 -1.19
N CYS A 881 -40.88 11.83 -0.17
CA CYS A 881 -39.94 11.26 0.80
C CYS A 881 -39.20 9.99 0.33
N ARG A 882 -39.58 9.37 -0.80
CA ARG A 882 -38.86 8.21 -1.37
C ARG A 882 -37.47 8.61 -1.90
N SER A 883 -37.29 9.87 -2.31
CA SER A 883 -35.98 10.40 -2.70
C SER A 883 -35.15 10.78 -1.46
N SER A 884 -33.98 10.15 -1.29
CA SER A 884 -33.08 10.44 -0.15
C SER A 884 -32.66 11.91 -0.05
N PHE A 885 -32.57 12.61 -1.18
CA PHE A 885 -32.22 14.04 -1.21
C PHE A 885 -33.38 14.94 -0.75
N ASN A 886 -34.61 14.57 -1.09
CA ASN A 886 -35.80 15.28 -0.63
C ASN A 886 -36.05 15.04 0.86
N LEU A 887 -35.74 13.83 1.35
CA LEU A 887 -35.76 13.50 2.77
C LEU A 887 -34.77 14.36 3.58
N LEU A 888 -33.57 14.62 3.04
CA LEU A 888 -32.61 15.55 3.65
C LEU A 888 -33.18 16.97 3.71
N ASP A 889 -33.74 17.47 2.61
CA ASP A 889 -34.37 18.80 2.58
C ASP A 889 -35.49 18.92 3.62
N LEU A 890 -36.32 17.87 3.75
CA LEU A 890 -37.39 17.78 4.74
C LEU A 890 -36.85 17.81 6.17
N LEU A 891 -35.82 17.01 6.47
CA LEU A 891 -35.19 16.94 7.79
C LEU A 891 -34.65 18.30 8.23
N VAL A 892 -33.94 19.01 7.34
CA VAL A 892 -33.36 20.33 7.65
C VAL A 892 -34.45 21.36 7.98
N VAL A 893 -35.58 21.33 7.26
CA VAL A 893 -36.71 22.22 7.52
C VAL A 893 -37.42 21.86 8.83
N ILE A 894 -37.65 20.56 9.10
CA ILE A 894 -38.25 20.10 10.36
C ILE A 894 -37.40 20.56 11.55
N VAL A 895 -36.09 20.35 11.50
CA VAL A 895 -35.18 20.76 12.58
C VAL A 895 -35.22 22.29 12.79
N SER A 896 -35.25 23.06 11.70
CA SER A 896 -35.34 24.52 11.77
C SER A 896 -36.67 24.99 12.38
N VAL A 897 -37.79 24.35 12.03
CA VAL A 897 -39.12 24.67 12.57
C VAL A 897 -39.23 24.28 14.05
N VAL A 898 -38.78 23.08 14.43
CA VAL A 898 -38.75 22.63 15.83
C VAL A 898 -37.92 23.58 16.70
N ALA A 899 -36.78 24.06 16.18
CA ALA A 899 -35.96 25.04 16.89
C ALA A 899 -36.67 26.38 17.15
N LEU A 900 -37.65 26.78 16.33
CA LEU A 900 -38.47 27.98 16.54
C LEU A 900 -39.50 27.80 17.65
N PHE A 901 -40.14 26.62 17.74
CA PHE A 901 -41.18 26.33 18.72
C PHE A 901 -40.63 26.10 20.14
N PHE A 902 -39.43 25.52 20.27
CA PHE A 902 -38.79 25.26 21.56
C PHE A 902 -37.79 26.37 21.92
N ASN A 903 -38.29 27.57 22.24
CA ASN A 903 -37.45 28.72 22.61
C ASN A 903 -37.12 28.79 24.12
N SER A 904 -37.57 27.81 24.92
CA SER A 904 -37.29 27.76 26.36
C SER A 904 -35.84 27.35 26.62
N ALA A 905 -35.11 28.21 27.33
CA ALA A 905 -33.64 28.17 27.49
C ALA A 905 -33.08 26.97 28.30
N ALA A 906 -33.90 25.99 28.70
CA ALA A 906 -33.56 25.04 29.75
C ALA A 906 -33.08 23.66 29.28
N ILE A 907 -33.05 23.36 27.97
CA ILE A 907 -32.70 22.00 27.50
C ILE A 907 -31.46 22.08 26.61
N ALA A 908 -30.38 21.41 27.00
CA ALA A 908 -29.15 21.26 26.19
C ALA A 908 -29.44 20.77 24.75
N PHE A 909 -30.54 20.04 24.59
CA PHE A 909 -31.09 19.61 23.31
C PHE A 909 -31.42 20.77 22.33
N VAL A 910 -31.93 21.91 22.81
CA VAL A 910 -32.26 23.06 21.94
C VAL A 910 -31.00 23.70 21.34
N LYS A 911 -29.87 23.68 22.06
CA LYS A 911 -28.58 24.13 21.53
C LYS A 911 -28.11 23.24 20.37
N ILE A 912 -28.29 21.92 20.48
CA ILE A 912 -27.96 20.96 19.42
C ILE A 912 -28.85 21.20 18.17
N LEU A 913 -30.15 21.43 18.36
CA LEU A 913 -31.06 21.75 17.25
C LEU A 913 -30.68 23.04 16.52
N ARG A 914 -30.17 24.05 17.25
CA ARG A 914 -29.66 25.30 16.64
C ARG A 914 -28.37 25.06 15.82
N VAL A 915 -27.50 24.15 16.25
CA VAL A 915 -26.29 23.77 15.49
C VAL A 915 -26.65 23.07 14.19
N LEU A 916 -27.69 22.23 14.18
CA LEU A 916 -28.16 21.54 12.96
C LEU A 916 -28.64 22.47 11.84
N ARG A 917 -28.85 23.78 12.11
CA ARG A 917 -29.08 24.80 11.06
C ARG A 917 -27.88 24.91 10.09
N VAL A 918 -26.69 24.44 10.49
CA VAL A 918 -25.50 24.32 9.63
C VAL A 918 -25.72 23.37 8.44
N LEU A 919 -26.76 22.52 8.45
CA LEU A 919 -27.09 21.61 7.37
C LEU A 919 -27.81 22.28 6.18
N ARG A 920 -28.23 23.55 6.30
CA ARG A 920 -28.94 24.28 5.23
C ARG A 920 -28.20 24.39 3.88
N PRO A 921 -26.88 24.58 3.83
CA PRO A 921 -26.13 24.56 2.58
C PRO A 921 -26.24 23.22 1.84
N LEU A 922 -26.47 22.09 2.53
CA LEU A 922 -26.60 20.76 1.90
C LEU A 922 -27.80 20.68 0.95
N ARG A 923 -28.80 21.55 1.14
CA ARG A 923 -29.97 21.64 0.25
C ARG A 923 -29.60 22.10 -1.16
N ALA A 924 -28.45 22.78 -1.31
CA ALA A 924 -27.91 23.11 -2.62
C ALA A 924 -27.54 21.86 -3.44
N ILE A 925 -27.20 20.72 -2.81
CA ILE A 925 -26.88 19.46 -3.50
C ILE A 925 -28.07 18.98 -4.34
N ASN A 926 -29.30 19.06 -3.83
CA ASN A 926 -30.48 18.61 -4.56
C ASN A 926 -30.81 19.52 -5.75
N ARG A 927 -30.37 20.79 -5.71
CA ARG A 927 -30.64 21.81 -6.73
C ARG A 927 -29.55 21.89 -7.80
N ALA A 928 -28.29 21.75 -7.41
CA ALA A 928 -27.15 21.78 -8.32
C ALA A 928 -26.92 20.38 -8.93
N LYS A 929 -27.35 20.19 -10.20
CA LYS A 929 -27.22 18.91 -10.92
C LYS A 929 -25.79 18.36 -10.86
N GLY A 930 -24.78 19.20 -11.10
CA GLY A 930 -23.36 18.80 -11.02
C GLY A 930 -22.96 18.24 -9.66
N LEU A 931 -23.32 18.93 -8.57
CA LEU A 931 -23.02 18.49 -7.20
C LEU A 931 -23.77 17.20 -6.85
N LYS A 932 -25.01 17.05 -7.32
CA LYS A 932 -25.81 15.82 -7.15
C LYS A 932 -25.14 14.60 -7.79
N TYR A 933 -24.60 14.75 -9.00
CA TYR A 933 -23.86 13.66 -9.65
C TYR A 933 -22.58 13.32 -8.90
N VAL A 934 -21.80 14.31 -8.48
CA VAL A 934 -20.58 14.09 -7.69
C VAL A 934 -20.88 13.31 -6.41
N VAL A 935 -21.91 13.71 -5.65
CA VAL A 935 -22.31 13.02 -4.41
C VAL A 935 -22.78 11.59 -4.68
N LYS A 936 -23.55 11.35 -5.76
CA LYS A 936 -23.95 9.99 -6.15
C LYS A 936 -22.74 9.11 -6.47
N CYS A 937 -21.77 9.61 -7.23
CA CYS A 937 -20.54 8.87 -7.54
C CYS A 937 -19.76 8.54 -6.26
N VAL A 938 -19.68 9.48 -5.31
CA VAL A 938 -19.05 9.24 -4.00
C VAL A 938 -19.78 8.14 -3.21
N ILE A 939 -21.12 8.14 -3.19
CA ILE A 939 -21.89 7.09 -2.49
C ILE A 939 -21.65 5.71 -3.09
N VAL A 940 -21.62 5.59 -4.42
CA VAL A 940 -21.30 4.33 -5.12
C VAL A 940 -19.87 3.88 -4.77
N ALA A 941 -18.91 4.80 -4.76
CA ALA A 941 -17.53 4.51 -4.39
C ALA A 941 -17.35 4.15 -2.90
N ILE A 942 -18.15 4.70 -1.99
CA ILE A 942 -18.09 4.36 -0.56
C ILE A 942 -18.45 2.88 -0.35
N LYS A 943 -19.40 2.32 -1.11
CA LYS A 943 -19.77 0.89 -0.99
C LYS A 943 -18.60 -0.03 -1.36
N THR A 944 -17.82 0.33 -2.37
CA THR A 944 -16.64 -0.46 -2.79
C THR A 944 -15.45 -0.25 -1.84
N ILE A 945 -15.20 0.99 -1.42
CA ILE A 945 -14.14 1.35 -0.46
C ILE A 945 -14.42 0.78 0.94
N GLY A 946 -15.68 0.55 1.29
CA GLY A 946 -16.10 0.07 2.62
C GLY A 946 -15.40 -1.22 3.07
N ASN A 947 -15.19 -2.18 2.17
CA ASN A 947 -14.47 -3.41 2.48
C ASN A 947 -13.00 -3.13 2.83
N ILE A 948 -12.33 -2.28 2.06
CA ILE A 948 -10.94 -1.88 2.30
C ILE A 948 -10.84 -1.10 3.61
N MET A 949 -11.76 -0.16 3.87
CA MET A 949 -11.82 0.60 5.12
C MET A 949 -12.00 -0.30 6.33
N LEU A 950 -12.83 -1.34 6.24
CA LEU A 950 -12.98 -2.28 7.34
C LEU A 950 -11.68 -3.06 7.59
N VAL A 951 -10.94 -3.46 6.55
CA VAL A 951 -9.61 -4.07 6.70
C VAL A 951 -8.61 -3.11 7.35
N THR A 952 -8.57 -1.84 6.94
CA THR A 952 -7.68 -0.85 7.56
C THR A 952 -8.07 -0.57 9.01
N TYR A 953 -9.37 -0.49 9.33
CA TYR A 953 -9.83 -0.39 10.73
C TYR A 953 -9.46 -1.61 11.56
N LEU A 954 -9.54 -2.83 11.01
CA LEU A 954 -9.11 -4.04 11.69
C LEU A 954 -7.60 -4.00 11.99
N LEU A 955 -6.78 -3.61 11.02
CA LEU A 955 -5.33 -3.48 11.21
C LEU A 955 -5.00 -2.37 12.22
N SER A 956 -5.62 -1.20 12.12
CA SER A 956 -5.46 -0.10 13.08
C SER A 956 -5.90 -0.52 14.48
N PHE A 957 -6.97 -1.30 14.60
CA PHE A 957 -7.41 -1.89 15.85
C PHE A 957 -6.35 -2.86 16.42
N MET A 958 -5.76 -3.73 15.60
CA MET A 958 -4.68 -4.62 16.04
C MET A 958 -3.46 -3.85 16.56
N PHE A 959 -3.04 -2.79 15.86
CA PHE A 959 -1.95 -1.92 16.31
C PHE A 959 -2.31 -1.13 17.57
N ALA A 960 -3.54 -0.64 17.69
CA ALA A 960 -4.01 0.05 18.88
C ALA A 960 -3.96 -0.87 20.11
N VAL A 961 -4.43 -2.11 19.98
CA VAL A 961 -4.37 -3.10 21.05
C VAL A 961 -2.91 -3.45 21.41
N MET A 962 -2.04 -3.62 20.41
CA MET A 962 -0.60 -3.80 20.64
C MET A 962 0.00 -2.61 21.39
N GLY A 963 -0.37 -1.39 21.02
CA GLY A 963 0.02 -0.16 21.69
C GLY A 963 -0.43 -0.14 23.16
N VAL A 964 -1.67 -0.50 23.46
CA VAL A 964 -2.15 -0.62 24.85
C VAL A 964 -1.32 -1.64 25.63
N GLN A 965 -0.99 -2.80 25.06
CA GLN A 965 -0.19 -3.82 25.75
C GLN A 965 1.26 -3.38 26.01
N LEU A 966 1.86 -2.59 25.10
CA LEU A 966 3.23 -2.09 25.24
C LEU A 966 3.30 -0.87 26.18
N PHE A 967 2.38 0.08 26.04
CA PHE A 967 2.45 1.40 26.67
C PHE A 967 1.57 1.57 27.92
N LYS A 968 0.67 0.63 28.24
CA LYS A 968 -0.05 0.66 29.52
C LYS A 968 0.94 0.59 30.69
N VAL A 969 0.84 1.58 31.58
CA VAL A 969 1.60 1.67 32.83
C VAL A 969 0.80 0.95 33.91
N ASN A 970 1.36 -0.08 34.53
CA ASN A 970 0.72 -0.70 35.68
C ASN A 970 1.04 0.15 36.92
N THR A 971 0.02 0.64 37.60
CA THR A 971 0.12 1.50 38.79
C THR A 971 0.84 0.84 39.98
N GLU A 972 1.01 -0.49 39.97
CA GLU A 972 1.75 -1.22 41.01
C GLU A 972 3.27 -1.31 40.74
N ASP A 973 3.75 -1.01 39.52
CA ASP A 973 5.18 -1.05 39.15
C ASP A 973 5.82 0.34 39.25
N ASN A 974 5.84 0.94 40.44
CA ASN A 974 6.59 2.18 40.70
C ASN A 974 8.12 2.02 40.68
N LEU A 975 8.65 0.88 40.19
CA LEU A 975 10.08 0.56 40.24
C LEU A 975 10.62 -0.18 39.02
N THR A 976 10.09 0.06 37.81
CA THR A 976 10.81 -0.35 36.58
C THR A 976 11.24 0.87 35.77
N VAL A 977 12.43 1.38 36.13
CA VAL A 977 13.21 2.41 35.44
C VAL A 977 13.34 2.16 33.92
N GLY A 978 13.13 0.91 33.46
CA GLY A 978 13.17 0.54 32.05
C GLY A 978 11.99 1.03 31.18
N LYS A 979 10.76 1.12 31.72
CA LYS A 979 9.60 1.60 30.93
C LYS A 979 9.64 3.13 30.75
N THR A 980 10.12 3.85 31.76
CA THR A 980 10.31 5.30 31.72
C THR A 980 11.48 5.72 30.83
N SER A 981 12.53 4.90 30.69
CA SER A 981 13.63 5.18 29.75
C SER A 981 13.21 5.09 28.28
N PHE A 982 12.33 4.17 27.89
CA PHE A 982 11.84 4.07 26.51
C PHE A 982 10.82 5.18 26.17
N LEU A 983 9.96 5.54 27.13
CA LEU A 983 9.03 6.69 27.04
C LEU A 983 9.70 8.07 27.14
N ARG A 984 10.99 8.12 27.50
CA ARG A 984 11.83 9.34 27.39
C ARG A 984 12.69 9.36 26.13
N LEU A 985 12.69 8.27 25.35
CA LEU A 985 13.48 8.10 24.13
C LEU A 985 12.65 8.28 22.86
N LEU A 986 11.34 7.98 22.94
CA LEU A 986 10.29 8.66 22.17
C LEU A 986 10.04 10.04 22.78
#